data_AF-A0AA40X7J1-F1
#
_entry.id   AF-A0AA40X7J1-F1
#
_cell.length_a   1.000
_cell.length_b   1.000
_cell.length_c   1.000
_cell.angle_alpha   90.00
_cell.angle_beta   90.00
_cell.angle_gamma   90.00
#
_symmetry.space_group_name_H-M   'P 1'
#
loop_
_entity.id
_entity.type
_entity.pdbx_description
1 polymer ?
#
loop_
_entity_poly.entity_id
_entity_poly.type
_entity_poly.pdbx_seq_one_letter_code
_entity_poly.pdbx_strand_id
1 'polypeptide(L)'
;MKKTLVGIGLTSLLAVSLLTSVSAIAQGVGQALKPLWSVDFDQTIDKVATTGDGTVVAFVTGIEKYKSAPGFHVVDRSGHVQTSVYNEQGVRRTQVMPFIGKDNGIYIPSTKDNYSAISKYIAANNYQVENYVFQAPKTSNINGVLFSPDYRKIYVMTPHGKLSGSSVYALKLSVSSSGRSPLWRENIENTLNYIVLNDDGSQIYASEYENEAYLLNTEQGETSHIGFPQIRSGDVVQDDQGYLYGPMYAADSSVVKFHPFNNPAVKQWTFDSKQLSPSFRERNYILGLEGQLYESFFNKIYAIDTKTGKELFQIALPIDEGKNNAFTGKLAIDPQTGWAYTSYIQTTPEPLVSVIGFSPDGKQSKTLLVRKGKAEKMSAPAISNGLLYVSVDNTLYNYGLNGQTAVTPVEMVDIKQIEAKDLPQKPHNIAWEVRDEKNNLVELGSVNIDGIDPMLLDKYRWPLLVSEAINNSKGMLKAGVKNEADEIKPIASQSRNHLWLPDFYQAKGYTASLTTTETELRYDPVWVLNTKPSAIITKEGDDLPVGSTIVLSVNDSATQQKSEHTFTVTRSSRFLWAQDFAAFINKEVGELGVSAGEKFSNGNSLASPLTSQYRNKLWVKATTKDDITTSTLSVTYKINKRLADNK
;
A
#
# COMPACT_ATOMS: atom_id res chain seq x y z
N MET A 1 22.66 20.90 89.96
CA MET A 1 22.32 22.15 89.24
C MET A 1 22.48 21.85 87.74
N LYS A 2 21.47 22.03 86.87
CA LYS A 2 21.11 23.27 86.13
C LYS A 2 22.32 23.85 85.35
N LYS A 3 22.37 24.11 84.04
CA LYS A 3 21.43 24.04 82.87
C LYS A 3 22.15 23.34 81.68
N THR A 4 21.61 22.86 80.55
CA THR A 4 20.25 22.80 79.94
C THR A 4 19.83 23.96 78.98
N LEU A 5 20.14 23.85 77.67
CA LEU A 5 19.26 24.03 76.47
C LEU A 5 20.11 23.79 75.17
N VAL A 6 19.83 22.79 74.32
CA VAL A 6 18.88 22.75 73.15
C VAL A 6 19.47 23.28 71.83
N GLY A 7 19.47 22.43 70.79
CA GLY A 7 20.00 22.75 69.45
C GLY A 7 19.74 21.67 68.38
N ILE A 8 18.46 21.44 68.05
CA ILE A 8 17.93 20.86 66.79
C ILE A 8 18.69 19.66 66.19
N GLY A 9 18.30 18.44 66.59
CA GLY A 9 18.47 17.25 65.76
C GLY A 9 17.22 17.06 64.91
N LEU A 10 17.27 17.39 63.61
CA LEU A 10 16.15 17.16 62.70
C LEU A 10 16.04 15.66 62.42
N THR A 11 14.92 15.04 62.80
CA THR A 11 14.63 13.63 62.52
C THR A 11 14.70 13.34 61.04
N SER A 12 15.49 12.34 60.66
CA SER A 12 15.58 11.81 59.30
C SER A 12 14.20 11.32 58.83
N LEU A 13 13.51 12.13 58.03
CA LEU A 13 12.34 11.68 57.29
C LEU A 13 12.76 10.58 56.31
N LEU A 14 11.90 9.58 56.14
CA LEU A 14 12.12 8.48 55.21
C LEU A 14 12.31 9.03 53.79
N ALA A 15 13.53 8.94 53.27
CA ALA A 15 13.74 8.88 51.82
C ALA A 15 13.29 7.49 51.36
N VAL A 16 11.98 7.35 51.10
CA VAL A 16 11.42 6.16 50.46
C VAL A 16 12.17 5.94 49.15
N SER A 17 12.94 4.85 49.07
CA SER A 17 13.54 4.42 47.81
C SER A 17 12.41 4.23 46.80
N LEU A 18 12.43 4.98 45.70
CA LEU A 18 11.46 4.78 44.63
C LEU A 18 11.55 3.33 44.16
N LEU A 19 10.51 2.57 44.50
CA LEU A 19 10.25 1.26 43.94
C LEU A 19 10.06 1.47 42.44
N THR A 20 11.08 1.13 41.65
CA THR A 20 10.85 0.77 40.24
C THR A 20 9.93 -0.44 40.26
N SER A 21 8.66 -0.22 39.93
CA SER A 21 7.67 -1.29 39.88
C SER A 21 8.03 -2.21 38.74
N VAL A 22 8.78 -3.27 39.06
CA VAL A 22 8.90 -4.43 38.17
C VAL A 22 7.51 -5.04 38.09
N SER A 23 6.76 -4.64 37.06
CA SER A 23 5.59 -5.36 36.56
C SER A 23 6.07 -6.70 36.00
N ALA A 24 6.49 -7.59 36.89
CA ALA A 24 6.57 -9.00 36.58
C ALA A 24 5.17 -9.39 36.13
N ILE A 25 5.04 -9.82 34.88
CA ILE A 25 3.77 -10.37 34.38
C ILE A 25 3.53 -11.62 35.21
N ALA A 26 2.70 -11.48 36.25
CA ALA A 26 2.26 -12.59 37.05
C ALA A 26 1.67 -13.62 36.09
N GLN A 27 2.13 -14.87 36.19
CA GLN A 27 1.85 -15.93 35.23
C GLN A 27 0.37 -16.32 35.26
N GLY A 28 -0.45 -15.52 34.60
CA GLY A 28 -1.81 -15.84 34.20
C GLY A 28 -1.83 -15.84 32.68
N VAL A 29 -1.82 -17.03 32.07
CA VAL A 29 -2.27 -17.17 30.68
C VAL A 29 -3.75 -16.83 30.70
N GLY A 30 -4.06 -15.55 30.47
CA GLY A 30 -5.44 -15.09 30.38
C GLY A 30 -6.19 -15.89 29.33
N GLN A 31 -7.50 -16.07 29.54
CA GLN A 31 -8.33 -16.80 28.60
C GLN A 31 -8.20 -16.13 27.22
N ALA A 32 -7.60 -16.82 26.25
CA ALA A 32 -7.36 -16.27 24.93
C ALA A 32 -8.70 -15.86 24.32
N LEU A 33 -8.73 -14.68 23.69
CA LEU A 33 -9.89 -14.27 22.94
C LEU A 33 -10.10 -15.26 21.80
N LYS A 34 -11.34 -15.66 21.54
CA LYS A 34 -11.63 -16.36 20.29
C LYS A 34 -11.39 -15.37 19.13
N PRO A 35 -10.66 -15.74 18.07
CA PRO A 35 -10.58 -14.87 16.89
C PRO A 35 -11.99 -14.63 16.35
N LEU A 36 -12.23 -13.40 15.91
CA LEU A 36 -13.48 -12.99 15.28
C LEU A 36 -13.67 -13.72 13.95
N TRP A 37 -12.57 -13.86 13.21
CA TRP A 37 -12.40 -14.76 12.06
C TRP A 37 -10.92 -15.11 11.88
N SER A 38 -10.66 -16.14 11.07
CA SER A 38 -9.33 -16.51 10.61
C SER A 38 -9.39 -16.97 9.15
N VAL A 39 -8.34 -16.69 8.37
CA VAL A 39 -8.24 -17.04 6.95
C VAL A 39 -6.92 -17.75 6.72
N ASP A 40 -6.96 -18.94 6.12
CA ASP A 40 -5.78 -19.71 5.72
C ASP A 40 -5.40 -19.40 4.27
N PHE A 41 -4.09 -19.31 4.02
CA PHE A 41 -3.52 -19.08 2.68
C PHE A 41 -2.54 -20.21 2.30
N ASP A 42 -2.22 -20.32 1.01
CA ASP A 42 -1.22 -21.28 0.52
C ASP A 42 0.23 -20.85 0.80
N GLN A 43 0.45 -19.59 1.19
CA GLN A 43 1.79 -19.01 1.40
C GLN A 43 1.97 -18.45 2.81
N THR A 44 3.19 -18.57 3.34
CA THR A 44 3.56 -17.98 4.64
C THR A 44 3.53 -16.45 4.58
N ILE A 45 2.69 -15.87 5.43
CA ILE A 45 2.56 -14.43 5.64
C ILE A 45 3.74 -13.97 6.52
N ASP A 46 4.40 -12.90 6.09
CA ASP A 46 5.50 -12.28 6.81
C ASP A 46 5.03 -11.10 7.66
N LYS A 47 4.29 -10.21 7.02
CA LYS A 47 3.89 -8.92 7.57
C LYS A 47 2.41 -8.69 7.30
N VAL A 48 1.70 -8.25 8.32
CA VAL A 48 0.35 -7.72 8.19
C VAL A 48 0.43 -6.20 8.29
N ALA A 49 -0.37 -5.50 7.49
CA ALA A 49 -0.57 -4.06 7.57
C ALA A 49 -2.04 -3.72 7.26
N THR A 50 -2.42 -2.47 7.49
CA THR A 50 -3.79 -2.00 7.26
C THR A 50 -3.77 -0.64 6.56
N THR A 51 -4.71 -0.42 5.64
CA THR A 51 -5.04 0.89 5.09
C THR A 51 -5.85 1.74 6.08
N GLY A 52 -5.96 3.05 5.81
CA GLY A 52 -6.80 3.96 6.60
C GLY A 52 -8.29 3.65 6.55
N ASP A 53 -8.77 3.04 5.46
CA ASP A 53 -10.14 2.48 5.37
C ASP A 53 -10.30 1.11 6.08
N GLY A 54 -9.24 0.60 6.72
CA GLY A 54 -9.27 -0.63 7.52
C GLY A 54 -9.27 -1.92 6.71
N THR A 55 -8.98 -1.85 5.41
CA THR A 55 -8.63 -3.04 4.61
C THR A 55 -7.30 -3.60 5.10
N VAL A 56 -7.18 -4.93 5.17
CA VAL A 56 -6.00 -5.65 5.65
C VAL A 56 -5.17 -6.09 4.46
N VAL A 57 -3.84 -5.97 4.58
CA VAL A 57 -2.89 -6.45 3.59
C VAL A 57 -1.94 -7.43 4.26
N ALA A 58 -2.00 -8.69 3.85
CA ALA A 58 -1.12 -9.76 4.30
C ALA A 58 -0.01 -9.98 3.25
N PHE A 59 1.20 -9.49 3.54
CA PHE A 59 2.36 -9.61 2.67
C PHE A 59 3.02 -10.99 2.83
N VAL A 60 3.13 -11.72 1.73
CA VAL A 60 3.69 -13.08 1.73
C VAL A 60 5.17 -13.11 1.36
N THR A 61 5.89 -14.06 1.94
CA THR A 61 7.30 -14.34 1.59
C THR A 61 7.34 -15.35 0.46
N GLY A 62 8.14 -15.09 -0.57
CA GLY A 62 8.62 -16.15 -1.45
C GLY A 62 9.48 -17.11 -0.62
N ILE A 63 9.11 -18.39 -0.56
CA ILE A 63 9.90 -19.43 0.13
C ILE A 63 10.78 -20.11 -0.92
N GLU A 64 12.09 -20.23 -0.66
CA GLU A 64 13.04 -20.85 -1.60
C GLU A 64 12.61 -22.25 -2.06
N LYS A 65 11.97 -23.02 -1.16
CA LYS A 65 11.41 -24.35 -1.41
C LYS A 65 10.34 -24.39 -2.52
N TYR A 66 9.64 -23.28 -2.79
CA TYR A 66 8.50 -23.22 -3.71
C TYR A 66 8.67 -22.25 -4.89
N LYS A 67 9.79 -21.51 -4.98
CA LYS A 67 10.09 -20.55 -6.07
C LYS A 67 9.00 -19.48 -6.30
N SER A 68 8.16 -19.20 -5.30
CA SER A 68 7.18 -18.12 -5.36
C SER A 68 7.85 -16.76 -5.17
N ALA A 69 7.30 -15.72 -5.79
CA ALA A 69 7.76 -14.35 -5.62
C ALA A 69 7.12 -13.70 -4.38
N PRO A 70 7.69 -12.61 -3.83
CA PRO A 70 6.97 -11.78 -2.87
C PRO A 70 5.67 -11.25 -3.47
N GLY A 71 4.66 -11.08 -2.62
CA GLY A 71 3.31 -10.68 -3.02
C GLY A 71 2.46 -10.30 -1.82
N PHE A 72 1.16 -10.18 -2.02
CA PHE A 72 0.20 -9.85 -0.97
C PHE A 72 -1.21 -10.38 -1.25
N HIS A 73 -1.94 -10.61 -0.16
CA HIS A 73 -3.40 -10.76 -0.17
C HIS A 73 -4.03 -9.49 0.39
N VAL A 74 -5.15 -9.07 -0.19
CA VAL A 74 -6.01 -8.02 0.35
C VAL A 74 -7.24 -8.69 0.93
N VAL A 75 -7.49 -8.44 2.21
CA VAL A 75 -8.59 -9.03 2.98
C VAL A 75 -9.39 -7.89 3.59
N ASP A 76 -10.71 -7.92 3.46
CA ASP A 76 -11.54 -6.91 4.11
C ASP A 76 -11.73 -7.18 5.62
N ARG A 77 -12.45 -6.29 6.29
CA ARG A 77 -12.69 -6.36 7.74
C ARG A 77 -13.49 -7.59 8.18
N SER A 78 -14.17 -8.28 7.25
CA SER A 78 -14.98 -9.48 7.52
C SER A 78 -14.22 -10.79 7.31
N GLY A 79 -12.98 -10.73 6.80
CA GLY A 79 -12.18 -11.91 6.49
C GLY A 79 -12.35 -12.40 5.05
N HIS A 80 -13.07 -11.69 4.19
CA HIS A 80 -13.20 -12.03 2.78
C HIS A 80 -11.98 -11.54 1.99
N VAL A 81 -11.40 -12.43 1.16
CA VAL A 81 -10.20 -12.16 0.35
C VAL A 81 -10.59 -11.51 -0.98
N GLN A 82 -10.42 -10.19 -1.08
CA GLN A 82 -10.83 -9.40 -2.24
C GLN A 82 -9.95 -9.61 -3.47
N THR A 83 -8.65 -9.84 -3.26
CA THR A 83 -7.65 -9.99 -4.34
C THR A 83 -6.34 -10.54 -3.79
N SER A 84 -5.59 -11.24 -4.64
CA SER A 84 -4.25 -11.77 -4.35
C SER A 84 -3.34 -11.45 -5.53
N VAL A 85 -2.12 -10.98 -5.24
CA VAL A 85 -1.16 -10.51 -6.24
C VAL A 85 0.23 -11.01 -5.88
N TYR A 86 0.92 -11.59 -6.86
CA TYR A 86 2.26 -12.14 -6.72
C TYR A 86 3.17 -11.55 -7.80
N ASN A 87 4.40 -11.20 -7.43
CA ASN A 87 5.38 -10.68 -8.38
C ASN A 87 5.89 -11.79 -9.32
N GLU A 88 6.73 -11.43 -10.29
CA GLU A 88 7.39 -12.40 -11.17
C GLU A 88 8.43 -13.26 -10.43
N GLN A 89 8.70 -14.47 -10.94
CA GLN A 89 9.80 -15.30 -10.43
C GLN A 89 11.16 -14.58 -10.52
N GLY A 90 12.01 -14.83 -9.53
CA GLY A 90 13.34 -14.20 -9.40
C GLY A 90 13.35 -12.85 -8.68
N VAL A 91 12.18 -12.26 -8.40
CA VAL A 91 12.06 -11.05 -7.59
C VAL A 91 12.38 -11.36 -6.12
N ARG A 92 13.31 -10.59 -5.55
CA ARG A 92 13.79 -10.68 -4.16
C ARG A 92 13.34 -9.46 -3.36
N ARG A 93 13.35 -9.59 -2.04
CA ARG A 93 13.04 -8.49 -1.12
C ARG A 93 14.24 -7.59 -0.88
N THR A 94 13.96 -6.34 -0.55
CA THR A 94 14.93 -5.35 -0.07
C THR A 94 14.89 -5.20 1.44
N GLN A 95 15.80 -4.41 2.02
CA GLN A 95 15.81 -4.07 3.45
C GLN A 95 14.54 -3.30 3.86
N VAL A 96 14.04 -2.39 3.01
CA VAL A 96 12.72 -1.79 3.22
C VAL A 96 11.63 -2.83 2.94
N MET A 97 10.99 -3.31 4.00
CA MET A 97 9.82 -4.21 3.92
C MET A 97 8.62 -3.51 3.24
N PRO A 98 7.75 -4.25 2.51
CA PRO A 98 6.53 -3.70 1.94
C PRO A 98 5.66 -2.95 2.95
N PHE A 99 4.99 -1.89 2.51
CA PHE A 99 4.28 -0.95 3.39
C PHE A 99 3.04 -0.34 2.73
N ILE A 100 2.21 0.30 3.54
CA ILE A 100 1.02 1.04 3.10
C ILE A 100 1.31 2.53 3.19
N GLY A 101 1.01 3.26 2.11
CA GLY A 101 1.13 4.71 2.04
C GLY A 101 -0.03 5.45 2.71
N LYS A 102 0.14 6.74 3.01
CA LYS A 102 -0.95 7.61 3.52
C LYS A 102 -2.11 7.74 2.52
N ASP A 103 -1.86 7.45 1.25
CA ASP A 103 -2.82 7.40 0.15
C ASP A 103 -3.49 6.02 -0.02
N ASN A 104 -3.35 5.11 0.95
CA ASN A 104 -3.80 3.72 0.91
C ASN A 104 -3.22 2.88 -0.23
N GLY A 105 -2.14 3.35 -0.88
CA GLY A 105 -1.38 2.56 -1.84
C GLY A 105 -0.57 1.47 -1.16
N ILE A 106 -0.51 0.29 -1.77
CA ILE A 106 0.38 -0.81 -1.35
C ILE A 106 1.71 -0.63 -2.09
N TYR A 107 2.80 -0.43 -1.36
CA TYR A 107 4.14 -0.23 -1.90
C TYR A 107 5.00 -1.48 -1.65
N ILE A 108 5.60 -2.02 -2.71
CA ILE A 108 6.46 -3.21 -2.69
C ILE A 108 7.85 -2.84 -3.24
N PRO A 109 8.78 -2.47 -2.34
CA PRO A 109 10.20 -2.44 -2.65
C PRO A 109 10.72 -3.85 -2.99
N SER A 110 11.50 -3.97 -4.04
CA SER A 110 12.03 -5.25 -4.52
C SER A 110 13.28 -5.12 -5.39
N THR A 111 14.01 -6.23 -5.58
CA THR A 111 15.19 -6.32 -6.45
C THR A 111 15.07 -7.54 -7.36
N LYS A 112 15.40 -7.40 -8.65
CA LYS A 112 15.45 -8.49 -9.63
C LYS A 112 16.71 -8.34 -10.47
N ASP A 113 17.68 -9.25 -10.28
CA ASP A 113 18.99 -9.48 -10.94
C ASP A 113 19.82 -8.27 -11.42
N ASN A 114 19.23 -7.33 -12.16
CA ASN A 114 19.88 -6.14 -12.73
C ASN A 114 19.26 -4.79 -12.28
N TYR A 115 18.21 -4.77 -11.47
CA TYR A 115 17.60 -3.52 -10.95
C TYR A 115 16.91 -3.70 -9.59
N SER A 116 16.78 -2.60 -8.84
CA SER A 116 15.83 -2.48 -7.72
C SER A 116 14.70 -1.52 -8.10
N ALA A 117 13.49 -1.76 -7.58
CA ALA A 117 12.27 -1.05 -7.92
C ALA A 117 11.34 -0.90 -6.71
N ILE A 118 10.43 0.08 -6.77
CA ILE A 118 9.27 0.17 -5.88
C ILE A 118 8.02 0.13 -6.75
N SER A 119 7.28 -0.97 -6.63
CA SER A 119 5.98 -1.16 -7.28
C SER A 119 4.86 -0.66 -6.37
N LYS A 120 3.83 -0.06 -6.97
CA LYS A 120 2.65 0.48 -6.27
C LYS A 120 1.36 -0.10 -6.85
N TYR A 121 0.48 -0.53 -5.95
CA TYR A 121 -0.85 -1.04 -6.26
C TYR A 121 -1.91 -0.21 -5.51
N ILE A 122 -3.06 0.03 -6.14
CA ILE A 122 -4.12 0.91 -5.61
C ILE A 122 -5.51 0.28 -5.77
N ALA A 123 -6.41 0.62 -4.84
CA ALA A 123 -7.79 0.11 -4.79
C ALA A 123 -8.59 0.37 -6.09
N ALA A 124 -8.37 1.52 -6.73
CA ALA A 124 -9.09 1.91 -7.96
C ALA A 124 -8.92 0.92 -9.13
N ASN A 125 -7.84 0.12 -9.13
CA ASN A 125 -7.57 -0.92 -10.11
C ASN A 125 -7.72 -2.34 -9.52
N ASN A 126 -8.50 -2.49 -8.44
CA ASN A 126 -8.58 -3.69 -7.59
C ASN A 126 -7.20 -4.27 -7.19
N TYR A 127 -6.21 -3.38 -7.00
CA TYR A 127 -4.80 -3.73 -6.80
C TYR A 127 -4.15 -4.63 -7.86
N GLN A 128 -4.78 -4.86 -9.03
CA GLN A 128 -4.29 -5.76 -10.08
C GLN A 128 -3.30 -5.12 -11.07
N VAL A 129 -3.15 -3.79 -11.05
CA VAL A 129 -2.21 -3.06 -11.93
C VAL A 129 -0.97 -2.63 -11.16
N GLU A 130 0.19 -3.16 -11.55
CA GLU A 130 1.50 -2.76 -11.06
C GLU A 130 1.94 -1.40 -11.64
N ASN A 131 2.24 -0.43 -10.77
CA ASN A 131 2.77 0.87 -11.17
C ASN A 131 4.18 1.09 -10.60
N TYR A 132 5.19 1.22 -11.45
CA TYR A 132 6.57 1.48 -11.02
C TYR A 132 6.75 2.93 -10.56
N VAL A 133 6.86 3.15 -9.25
CA VAL A 133 7.14 4.46 -8.64
C VAL A 133 8.64 4.77 -8.69
N PHE A 134 9.48 3.75 -8.57
CA PHE A 134 10.94 3.85 -8.63
C PHE A 134 11.51 2.65 -9.40
N GLN A 135 12.58 2.86 -10.16
CA GLN A 135 13.39 1.80 -10.76
C GLN A 135 14.82 2.29 -11.02
N ALA A 136 15.82 1.63 -10.45
CA ALA A 136 17.23 1.96 -10.64
C ALA A 136 18.05 0.74 -11.10
N PRO A 137 18.74 0.79 -12.26
CA PRO A 137 19.58 -0.30 -12.73
C PRO A 137 20.85 -0.45 -11.87
N LYS A 138 21.40 -1.66 -11.82
CA LYS A 138 22.64 -2.04 -11.10
C LYS A 138 22.64 -1.80 -9.58
N THR A 139 21.50 -1.47 -8.98
CA THR A 139 21.32 -1.42 -7.52
C THR A 139 20.94 -2.80 -6.98
N SER A 140 21.51 -3.20 -5.85
CA SER A 140 21.24 -4.52 -5.24
C SER A 140 20.18 -4.50 -4.15
N ASN A 141 19.79 -3.33 -3.65
CA ASN A 141 18.91 -3.17 -2.51
C ASN A 141 18.24 -1.78 -2.47
N ILE A 142 17.21 -1.64 -1.65
CA ILE A 142 16.61 -0.38 -1.22
C ILE A 142 16.66 -0.36 0.31
N ASN A 143 17.36 0.63 0.87
CA ASN A 143 17.64 0.72 2.31
C ASN A 143 16.75 1.75 3.02
N GLY A 144 16.22 2.75 2.30
CA GLY A 144 15.38 3.79 2.87
C GLY A 144 14.35 4.34 1.89
N VAL A 145 13.17 4.69 2.39
CA VAL A 145 12.09 5.34 1.63
C VAL A 145 11.43 6.38 2.54
N LEU A 146 11.28 7.61 2.04
CA LEU A 146 10.59 8.72 2.71
C LEU A 146 9.57 9.37 1.76
N PHE A 147 8.57 10.05 2.30
CA PHE A 147 7.64 10.88 1.55
C PHE A 147 7.78 12.33 2.02
N SER A 148 7.62 13.30 1.11
CA SER A 148 7.48 14.70 1.51
C SER A 148 6.20 14.92 2.34
N PRO A 149 6.11 15.96 3.19
CA PRO A 149 4.93 16.20 4.03
C PRO A 149 3.65 16.42 3.21
N ASP A 150 3.77 17.08 2.04
CA ASP A 150 2.70 17.27 1.06
C ASP A 150 2.37 16.02 0.22
N TYR A 151 3.12 14.93 0.42
CA TYR A 151 3.00 13.65 -0.26
C TYR A 151 3.16 13.72 -1.80
N ARG A 152 3.80 14.77 -2.34
CA ARG A 152 4.06 14.96 -3.78
C ARG A 152 5.42 14.44 -4.25
N LYS A 153 6.34 14.17 -3.33
CA LYS A 153 7.66 13.56 -3.61
C LYS A 153 7.83 12.30 -2.79
N ILE A 154 8.57 11.35 -3.36
CA ILE A 154 9.12 10.19 -2.65
C ILE A 154 10.64 10.26 -2.76
N TYR A 155 11.33 9.97 -1.67
CA TYR A 155 12.78 9.88 -1.62
C TYR A 155 13.18 8.43 -1.41
N VAL A 156 14.14 7.94 -2.19
CA VAL A 156 14.57 6.54 -2.18
C VAL A 156 16.08 6.47 -2.02
N MET A 157 16.55 5.64 -1.09
CA MET A 157 17.97 5.41 -0.82
C MET A 157 18.38 4.00 -1.23
N THR A 158 19.40 3.89 -2.07
CA THR A 158 19.94 2.59 -2.53
C THR A 158 21.46 2.54 -2.45
N PRO A 159 22.08 1.47 -1.89
CA PRO A 159 23.52 1.28 -1.96
C PRO A 159 23.99 0.94 -3.39
N HIS A 160 25.25 1.25 -3.72
CA HIS A 160 25.85 1.07 -5.05
C HIS A 160 26.23 -0.39 -5.39
N GLY A 161 25.57 -1.37 -4.77
CA GLY A 161 25.77 -2.78 -5.06
C GLY A 161 27.07 -3.33 -4.46
N LYS A 162 28.03 -3.68 -5.32
CA LYS A 162 29.37 -4.16 -4.92
C LYS A 162 30.40 -3.04 -4.73
N LEU A 163 30.02 -1.80 -5.02
CA LEU A 163 30.85 -0.61 -4.81
C LEU A 163 30.46 0.04 -3.48
N SER A 164 31.42 0.70 -2.83
CA SER A 164 31.14 1.62 -1.73
C SER A 164 30.26 2.77 -2.22
N GLY A 165 29.31 3.19 -1.38
CA GLY A 165 28.49 4.37 -1.66
C GLY A 165 27.00 4.10 -1.71
N SER A 166 26.25 5.18 -1.78
CA SER A 166 24.80 5.18 -1.83
C SER A 166 24.27 6.31 -2.70
N SER A 167 23.10 6.10 -3.30
CA SER A 167 22.37 7.14 -3.99
C SER A 167 21.11 7.49 -3.25
N VAL A 168 20.82 8.78 -3.14
CA VAL A 168 19.52 9.31 -2.74
C VAL A 168 18.86 9.88 -4.00
N TYR A 169 17.63 9.44 -4.26
CA TYR A 169 16.82 9.89 -5.40
C TYR A 169 15.60 10.62 -4.87
N ALA A 170 15.28 11.80 -5.41
CA ALA A 170 13.95 12.40 -5.27
C ALA A 170 13.14 12.13 -6.52
N LEU A 171 11.91 11.64 -6.38
CA LEU A 171 11.02 11.33 -7.50
C LEU A 171 9.65 11.95 -7.25
N LYS A 172 8.99 12.41 -8.32
CA LYS A 172 7.63 12.95 -8.22
C LYS A 172 6.64 11.81 -7.98
N LEU A 173 5.87 11.90 -6.90
CA LEU A 173 4.74 11.01 -6.69
C LEU A 173 3.56 11.50 -7.55
N SER A 174 3.07 10.62 -8.41
CA SER A 174 2.06 10.90 -9.43
C SER A 174 1.08 9.74 -9.49
N VAL A 175 -0.18 10.03 -9.84
CA VAL A 175 -1.24 9.02 -9.97
C VAL A 175 -1.16 8.29 -11.32
N SER A 176 -0.57 8.91 -12.34
CA SER A 176 -0.66 8.47 -13.74
C SER A 176 0.68 8.28 -14.46
N SER A 177 1.82 8.58 -13.83
CA SER A 177 3.14 8.42 -14.43
C SER A 177 4.05 7.56 -13.58
N SER A 178 4.63 6.52 -14.18
CA SER A 178 5.74 5.78 -13.57
C SER A 178 6.91 6.73 -13.33
N GLY A 179 7.24 7.01 -12.07
CA GLY A 179 8.27 7.97 -11.65
C GLY A 179 9.70 7.49 -11.91
N ARG A 180 9.99 6.92 -13.08
CA ARG A 180 11.29 6.29 -13.41
C ARG A 180 12.43 7.30 -13.54
N SER A 181 12.13 8.54 -13.93
CA SER A 181 13.11 9.62 -13.97
C SER A 181 13.09 10.36 -12.63
N PRO A 182 14.19 10.39 -11.85
CA PRO A 182 14.27 11.22 -10.66
C PRO A 182 14.28 12.71 -11.03
N LEU A 183 13.76 13.55 -10.13
CA LEU A 183 13.90 15.01 -10.18
C LEU A 183 15.37 15.40 -10.01
N TRP A 184 16.05 14.74 -9.07
CA TRP A 184 17.49 14.78 -8.88
C TRP A 184 17.96 13.44 -8.27
N ARG A 185 19.23 13.11 -8.50
CA ARG A 185 19.93 11.98 -7.89
C ARG A 185 21.23 12.51 -7.32
N GLU A 186 21.45 12.24 -6.05
CA GLU A 186 22.70 12.54 -5.37
C GLU A 186 23.50 11.25 -5.11
N ASN A 187 24.83 11.33 -5.14
CA ASN A 187 25.73 10.20 -4.93
C ASN A 187 26.67 10.49 -3.76
N ILE A 188 26.49 9.73 -2.69
CA ILE A 188 27.33 9.81 -1.49
C ILE A 188 28.32 8.63 -1.54
N GLU A 189 29.61 8.92 -1.33
CA GLU A 189 30.70 7.94 -1.43
C GLU A 189 30.62 6.83 -0.36
N ASN A 190 29.99 7.16 0.77
CA ASN A 190 29.82 6.28 1.93
C ASN A 190 28.48 5.52 1.89
N THR A 191 28.42 4.39 2.59
CA THR A 191 27.24 3.50 2.57
C THR A 191 26.23 3.92 3.63
N LEU A 192 25.08 4.42 3.18
CA LEU A 192 24.05 4.97 4.06
C LEU A 192 23.13 3.88 4.63
N ASN A 193 22.77 4.07 5.90
CA ASN A 193 21.94 3.16 6.69
C ASN A 193 20.49 3.60 6.78
N TYR A 194 20.30 4.88 7.11
CA TYR A 194 18.98 5.49 7.25
C TYR A 194 18.98 6.91 6.71
N ILE A 195 17.79 7.34 6.32
CA ILE A 195 17.45 8.71 5.97
C ILE A 195 16.22 9.09 6.79
N VAL A 196 16.17 10.35 7.23
CA VAL A 196 14.98 10.97 7.84
C VAL A 196 14.74 12.35 7.24
N LEU A 197 13.51 12.86 7.35
CA LEU A 197 13.10 14.15 6.78
C LEU A 197 12.74 15.11 7.91
N ASN A 198 13.05 16.40 7.78
CA ASN A 198 12.54 17.41 8.70
C ASN A 198 11.05 17.71 8.45
N ASP A 199 10.39 18.35 9.41
CA ASP A 199 8.92 18.49 9.44
C ASP A 199 8.37 19.35 8.29
N ASP A 200 9.13 20.35 7.82
CA ASP A 200 8.78 21.17 6.66
C ASP A 200 9.14 20.52 5.31
N GLY A 201 9.91 19.43 5.33
CA GLY A 201 10.32 18.67 4.16
C GLY A 201 11.43 19.31 3.33
N SER A 202 12.14 20.34 3.82
CA SER A 202 13.23 21.04 3.11
C SER A 202 14.59 20.31 3.17
N GLN A 203 14.82 19.44 4.16
CA GLN A 203 16.09 18.74 4.38
C GLN A 203 15.93 17.26 4.73
N ILE A 204 16.79 16.43 4.12
CA ILE A 204 17.00 15.03 4.51
C ILE A 204 18.28 14.93 5.33
N TYR A 205 18.23 14.29 6.49
CA TYR A 205 19.42 13.83 7.21
C TYR A 205 19.71 12.39 6.79
N ALA A 206 20.93 12.13 6.34
CA ALA A 206 21.40 10.82 5.90
C ALA A 206 22.62 10.38 6.72
N SER A 207 22.64 9.14 7.22
CA SER A 207 23.69 8.65 8.11
C SER A 207 24.34 7.37 7.61
N GLU A 208 25.65 7.27 7.80
CA GLU A 208 26.47 6.08 7.62
C GLU A 208 26.46 5.17 8.88
N TYR A 209 27.20 4.05 8.83
CA TYR A 209 27.47 3.14 9.95
C TYR A 209 28.49 3.66 10.96
N GLU A 210 29.53 4.41 10.59
CA GLU A 210 30.64 4.63 11.52
C GLU A 210 31.05 6.10 11.67
N ASN A 211 31.15 6.84 10.57
CA ASN A 211 31.95 8.07 10.56
C ASN A 211 31.17 9.31 10.14
N GLU A 212 30.27 9.23 9.16
CA GLU A 212 29.72 10.43 8.52
C GLU A 212 28.19 10.52 8.51
N ALA A 213 27.72 11.76 8.60
CA ALA A 213 26.34 12.15 8.36
C ALA A 213 26.29 13.39 7.45
N TYR A 214 25.19 13.49 6.71
CA TYR A 214 24.97 14.50 5.68
C TYR A 214 23.59 15.14 5.83
N LEU A 215 23.49 16.42 5.51
CA LEU A 215 22.22 17.07 5.18
C LEU A 215 22.12 17.20 3.66
N LEU A 216 20.97 16.86 3.09
CA LEU A 216 20.66 17.04 1.68
C LEU A 216 19.48 18.01 1.53
N ASN A 217 19.62 19.03 0.69
CA ASN A 217 18.52 19.91 0.30
C ASN A 217 17.51 19.13 -0.56
N THR A 218 16.20 19.21 -0.25
CA THR A 218 15.20 18.38 -0.92
C THR A 218 14.66 18.93 -2.25
N GLU A 219 15.02 20.16 -2.61
CA GLU A 219 14.71 20.77 -3.90
C GLU A 219 15.72 20.35 -4.97
N GLN A 220 17.01 20.39 -4.65
CA GLN A 220 18.10 20.24 -5.62
C GLN A 220 19.00 19.02 -5.39
N GLY A 221 18.97 18.42 -4.19
CA GLY A 221 19.81 17.27 -3.81
C GLY A 221 21.15 17.65 -3.17
N GLU A 222 21.54 18.93 -3.18
CA GLU A 222 22.82 19.42 -2.69
C GLU A 222 23.17 18.90 -1.29
N THR A 223 24.35 18.29 -1.16
CA THR A 223 24.85 17.70 0.09
C THR A 223 25.70 18.69 0.90
N SER A 224 25.62 18.56 2.22
CA SER A 224 26.55 19.16 3.18
C SER A 224 26.92 18.12 4.23
N HIS A 225 28.21 17.85 4.39
CA HIS A 225 28.72 16.99 5.45
C HIS A 225 28.64 17.69 6.81
N ILE A 226 28.16 16.98 7.84
CA ILE A 226 27.90 17.53 9.19
C ILE A 226 28.63 16.79 10.32
N GLY A 227 29.48 15.80 10.01
CA GLY A 227 30.31 15.08 10.97
C GLY A 227 29.68 13.80 11.52
N PHE A 228 30.14 13.38 12.70
CA PHE A 228 29.80 12.07 13.27
C PHE A 228 28.32 11.91 13.66
N PRO A 229 27.65 10.82 13.25
CA PRO A 229 26.30 10.52 13.70
C PRO A 229 26.26 10.07 15.17
N GLN A 230 25.18 10.44 15.86
CA GLN A 230 24.92 9.99 17.24
C GLN A 230 24.34 8.58 17.30
N ILE A 231 23.63 8.14 16.23
CA ILE A 231 23.07 6.79 16.06
C ILE A 231 23.78 6.11 14.89
N ARG A 232 24.37 4.94 15.16
CA ARG A 232 25.18 4.14 14.23
C ARG A 232 24.55 2.77 13.94
N SER A 233 23.23 2.76 13.73
CA SER A 233 22.46 1.63 13.22
C SER A 233 21.39 2.14 12.25
N GLY A 234 20.84 1.26 11.42
CA GLY A 234 19.63 1.55 10.64
C GLY A 234 18.34 1.61 11.48
N ASP A 235 18.39 1.13 12.72
CA ASP A 235 17.22 1.06 13.62
C ASP A 235 16.96 2.41 14.30
N VAL A 236 16.19 3.27 13.63
CA VAL A 236 15.79 4.59 14.14
C VAL A 236 14.28 4.78 14.17
N VAL A 237 13.81 5.64 15.07
CA VAL A 237 12.46 6.23 15.03
C VAL A 237 12.56 7.75 15.24
N GLN A 238 11.67 8.49 14.59
CA GLN A 238 11.57 9.95 14.66
C GLN A 238 10.25 10.35 15.34
N ASP A 239 10.27 11.37 16.20
CA ASP A 239 9.05 11.96 16.77
C ASP A 239 8.51 13.15 15.96
N ASP A 240 7.39 13.70 16.41
CA ASP A 240 6.68 14.84 15.83
C ASP A 240 7.38 16.20 16.05
N GLN A 241 8.52 16.20 16.74
CA GLN A 241 9.40 17.35 16.95
C GLN A 241 10.74 17.19 16.22
N GLY A 242 10.86 16.17 15.37
CA GLY A 242 12.06 15.90 14.57
C GLY A 242 13.22 15.26 15.35
N TYR A 243 13.06 14.85 16.61
CA TYR A 243 14.10 14.12 17.33
C TYR A 243 14.20 12.68 16.86
N LEU A 244 15.43 12.16 16.84
CA LEU A 244 15.72 10.75 16.58
C LEU A 244 16.06 10.00 17.85
N TYR A 245 15.59 8.76 17.88
CA TYR A 245 15.84 7.76 18.91
C TYR A 245 16.35 6.47 18.26
N GLY A 246 17.36 5.86 18.86
CA GLY A 246 17.98 4.63 18.37
C GLY A 246 19.32 4.37 19.06
N PRO A 247 20.02 3.29 18.70
CA PRO A 247 21.18 2.83 19.45
C PRO A 247 22.46 3.57 19.05
N MET A 248 23.36 3.84 20.00
CA MET A 248 24.62 4.50 19.64
C MET A 248 25.46 3.64 18.68
N TYR A 249 25.41 2.31 18.81
CA TYR A 249 25.99 1.34 17.86
C TYR A 249 25.07 0.10 17.74
N ALA A 250 25.12 -0.60 16.60
CA ALA A 250 24.31 -1.79 16.34
C ALA A 250 24.40 -2.89 17.42
N ALA A 251 25.54 -3.02 18.13
CA ALA A 251 25.75 -3.99 19.21
C ALA A 251 25.72 -3.40 20.65
N ASP A 252 25.60 -2.08 20.80
CA ASP A 252 25.66 -1.38 22.10
C ASP A 252 24.30 -1.41 22.82
N SER A 253 24.30 -1.48 24.16
CA SER A 253 23.10 -1.44 25.02
C SER A 253 22.50 -0.04 25.18
N SER A 254 23.20 1.00 24.70
CA SER A 254 22.77 2.40 24.85
C SER A 254 21.85 2.91 23.73
N VAL A 255 20.80 3.63 24.13
CA VAL A 255 19.86 4.36 23.27
C VAL A 255 20.06 5.86 23.49
N VAL A 256 20.11 6.64 22.41
CA VAL A 256 20.31 8.10 22.49
C VAL A 256 19.12 8.86 21.92
N LYS A 257 18.88 10.07 22.45
CA LYS A 257 18.03 11.08 21.82
C LYS A 257 18.89 12.24 21.30
N PHE A 258 18.70 12.65 20.04
CA PHE A 258 19.30 13.86 19.48
C PHE A 258 18.44 14.48 18.37
N HIS A 259 18.72 15.72 17.97
CA HIS A 259 17.99 16.40 16.89
C HIS A 259 18.89 16.56 15.65
N PRO A 260 18.65 15.81 14.56
CA PRO A 260 19.52 15.81 13.37
C PRO A 260 19.61 17.18 12.67
N PHE A 261 18.51 17.92 12.62
CA PHE A 261 18.44 19.23 11.94
C PHE A 261 18.77 20.44 12.84
N ASN A 262 18.86 20.26 14.15
CA ASN A 262 19.00 21.35 15.12
C ASN A 262 20.02 20.95 16.20
N ASN A 263 21.29 21.22 15.90
CA ASN A 263 22.45 20.78 16.69
C ASN A 263 22.71 19.24 16.69
N PRO A 264 23.00 18.63 15.51
CA PRO A 264 23.26 17.18 15.37
C PRO A 264 24.43 16.64 16.20
N ALA A 265 25.33 17.51 16.68
CA ALA A 265 26.46 17.13 17.51
C ALA A 265 26.09 16.84 18.98
N VAL A 266 24.89 17.21 19.44
CA VAL A 266 24.51 17.16 20.86
C VAL A 266 23.42 16.12 21.12
N LYS A 267 23.76 15.12 21.94
CA LYS A 267 22.80 14.21 22.57
C LYS A 267 22.05 14.94 23.67
N GLN A 268 20.72 14.81 23.71
CA GLN A 268 19.90 15.33 24.81
C GLN A 268 19.97 14.43 26.04
N TRP A 269 19.90 13.12 25.82
CA TRP A 269 20.08 12.10 26.85
C TRP A 269 20.56 10.78 26.24
N THR A 270 21.09 9.91 27.09
CA THR A 270 21.41 8.51 26.80
C THR A 270 20.74 7.64 27.86
N PHE A 271 20.02 6.61 27.42
CA PHE A 271 19.53 5.52 28.26
C PHE A 271 20.44 4.29 28.05
N ASP A 272 20.74 3.54 29.11
CA ASP A 272 21.47 2.28 29.03
C ASP A 272 20.60 1.14 29.55
N SER A 273 20.17 0.27 28.64
CA SER A 273 19.35 -0.91 28.93
C SER A 273 20.09 -1.99 29.72
N LYS A 274 21.43 -1.88 29.85
CA LYS A 274 22.35 -2.86 30.45
C LYS A 274 22.25 -4.27 29.84
N GLN A 275 21.65 -4.37 28.65
CA GLN A 275 21.54 -5.59 27.85
C GLN A 275 22.58 -5.54 26.74
N LEU A 276 23.75 -6.15 26.95
CA LEU A 276 24.57 -6.56 25.81
C LEU A 276 23.78 -7.59 25.02
N SER A 277 23.51 -7.34 23.73
CA SER A 277 22.90 -8.36 22.88
C SER A 277 24.00 -9.26 22.31
N PRO A 278 24.12 -10.54 22.74
CA PRO A 278 25.11 -11.47 22.18
C PRO A 278 24.74 -11.95 20.76
N SER A 279 23.69 -11.38 20.15
CA SER A 279 23.25 -11.71 18.79
C SER A 279 22.75 -10.48 18.05
N PHE A 280 23.02 -10.41 16.75
CA PHE A 280 22.56 -9.36 15.82
C PHE A 280 21.04 -9.44 15.53
N ARG A 281 20.22 -9.84 16.50
CA ARG A 281 18.77 -9.92 16.35
C ARG A 281 18.15 -8.52 16.42
N GLU A 282 17.13 -8.31 15.59
CA GLU A 282 16.52 -7.01 15.32
C GLU A 282 16.07 -6.28 16.59
N ARG A 283 16.52 -5.03 16.75
CA ARG A 283 15.97 -4.10 17.74
C ARG A 283 14.92 -3.22 17.11
N ASN A 284 13.86 -2.94 17.85
CA ASN A 284 12.73 -2.18 17.35
C ASN A 284 12.38 -1.03 18.29
N TYR A 285 12.31 0.18 17.73
CA TYR A 285 12.00 1.43 18.43
C TYR A 285 10.65 1.98 17.98
N ILE A 286 9.76 2.26 18.92
CA ILE A 286 8.38 2.68 18.65
C ILE A 286 7.94 3.71 19.69
N LEU A 287 7.31 4.79 19.24
CA LEU A 287 6.80 5.83 20.11
C LEU A 287 5.38 5.50 20.59
N GLY A 288 5.14 5.64 21.90
CA GLY A 288 3.82 5.60 22.52
C GLY A 288 3.14 6.97 22.54
N LEU A 289 1.82 6.98 22.79
CA LEU A 289 1.01 8.21 22.71
C LEU A 289 1.25 9.19 23.89
N GLU A 290 1.81 8.73 25.01
CA GLU A 290 1.99 9.54 26.23
C GLU A 290 3.47 9.92 26.46
N GLY A 291 4.29 9.89 25.41
CA GLY A 291 5.72 10.23 25.49
C GLY A 291 6.63 9.08 25.93
N GLN A 292 6.20 7.83 25.73
CA GLN A 292 7.07 6.66 25.84
C GLN A 292 7.86 6.43 24.53
N LEU A 293 9.11 6.00 24.66
CA LEU A 293 9.84 5.25 23.65
C LEU A 293 9.90 3.79 24.11
N TYR A 294 9.39 2.86 23.29
CA TYR A 294 9.54 1.44 23.49
C TYR A 294 10.77 0.92 22.75
N GLU A 295 11.76 0.39 23.46
CA GLU A 295 12.87 -0.39 22.90
C GLU A 295 12.57 -1.88 23.10
N SER A 296 12.40 -2.63 22.00
CA SER A 296 12.23 -4.08 22.04
C SER A 296 13.54 -4.82 21.77
N PHE A 297 13.95 -5.61 22.75
CA PHE A 297 14.89 -6.73 22.60
C PHE A 297 14.13 -8.02 22.29
N PHE A 298 14.87 -9.13 22.15
CA PHE A 298 14.25 -10.43 21.90
C PHE A 298 13.37 -10.91 23.09
N ASN A 299 13.79 -10.77 24.34
CA ASN A 299 13.04 -11.27 25.51
C ASN A 299 12.42 -10.18 26.39
N LYS A 300 12.70 -8.90 26.12
CA LYS A 300 12.29 -7.77 26.96
C LYS A 300 11.97 -6.54 26.12
N ILE A 301 11.01 -5.75 26.56
CA ILE A 301 10.72 -4.39 26.09
C ILE A 301 10.95 -3.42 27.25
N TYR A 302 11.69 -2.35 27.01
CA TYR A 302 11.80 -1.20 27.93
C TYR A 302 10.88 -0.07 27.45
N ALA A 303 10.20 0.58 28.39
CA ALA A 303 9.51 1.85 28.15
C ALA A 303 10.34 2.98 28.75
N ILE A 304 10.71 3.97 27.94
CA ILE A 304 11.63 5.06 28.28
C ILE A 304 10.90 6.41 28.12
N ASP A 305 11.03 7.31 29.10
CA ASP A 305 10.50 8.68 28.99
C ASP A 305 11.26 9.46 27.90
N THR A 306 10.57 9.92 26.84
CA THR A 306 11.19 10.65 25.73
C THR A 306 11.78 12.01 26.13
N LYS A 307 11.35 12.57 27.27
CA LYS A 307 11.83 13.86 27.81
C LYS A 307 13.06 13.67 28.68
N THR A 308 13.12 12.62 29.51
CA THR A 308 14.20 12.46 30.51
C THR A 308 15.16 11.30 30.27
N GLY A 309 14.89 10.40 29.33
CA GLY A 309 15.72 9.21 29.08
C GLY A 309 15.73 8.21 30.24
N LYS A 310 14.67 8.18 31.06
CA LYS A 310 14.56 7.28 32.22
C LYS A 310 13.64 6.12 31.90
N GLU A 311 13.94 4.94 32.44
CA GLU A 311 13.01 3.81 32.43
C GLU A 311 11.74 4.18 33.20
N LEU A 312 10.59 3.95 32.57
CA LEU A 312 9.25 4.04 33.15
C LEU A 312 8.82 2.67 33.68
N PHE A 313 8.97 1.63 32.86
CA PHE A 313 8.72 0.23 33.19
C PHE A 313 9.37 -0.69 32.16
N GLN A 314 9.34 -2.00 32.43
CA GLN A 314 9.78 -3.05 31.51
C GLN A 314 8.72 -4.16 31.41
N ILE A 315 8.63 -4.78 30.24
CA ILE A 315 7.83 -5.96 29.94
C ILE A 315 8.80 -7.08 29.57
N ALA A 316 8.79 -8.20 30.30
CA ALA A 316 9.68 -9.33 30.06
C ALA A 316 8.90 -10.61 29.76
N LEU A 317 9.36 -11.40 28.78
CA LEU A 317 8.91 -12.77 28.60
C LEU A 317 9.44 -13.64 29.77
N PRO A 318 8.75 -14.74 30.13
CA PRO A 318 9.28 -15.71 31.08
C PRO A 318 10.64 -16.24 30.58
N ILE A 319 11.70 -15.95 31.34
CA ILE A 319 13.05 -16.42 31.05
C ILE A 319 13.22 -17.80 31.68
N ASP A 320 13.66 -18.75 30.84
CA ASP A 320 14.26 -20.01 31.25
C ASP A 320 15.69 -19.95 30.69
N GLU A 321 16.72 -19.93 31.54
CA GLU A 321 18.07 -19.54 31.14
C GLU A 321 18.60 -20.40 29.98
N GLY A 322 19.04 -19.75 28.90
CA GLY A 322 19.56 -20.40 27.70
C GLY A 322 18.54 -20.81 26.63
N LYS A 323 17.27 -20.38 26.69
CA LYS A 323 16.21 -20.83 25.74
C LYS A 323 15.56 -19.72 24.91
N ASN A 324 15.10 -20.08 23.71
CA ASN A 324 14.73 -19.17 22.61
C ASN A 324 13.32 -18.56 22.72
N ASN A 325 12.91 -18.03 23.89
CA ASN A 325 11.68 -17.25 23.98
C ASN A 325 11.93 -15.84 23.41
N ALA A 326 11.21 -15.45 22.35
CA ALA A 326 11.47 -14.23 21.61
C ALA A 326 10.20 -13.51 21.13
N PHE A 327 10.14 -12.19 21.33
CA PHE A 327 9.29 -11.27 20.59
C PHE A 327 9.64 -11.35 19.10
N THR A 328 8.62 -11.32 18.24
CA THR A 328 8.75 -11.61 16.80
C THR A 328 8.68 -10.40 15.88
N GLY A 329 8.57 -9.19 16.41
CA GLY A 329 8.60 -7.99 15.59
C GLY A 329 8.24 -6.70 16.32
N LYS A 330 7.86 -5.69 15.53
CA LYS A 330 7.41 -4.38 16.00
C LYS A 330 6.14 -4.48 16.85
N LEU A 331 6.05 -3.65 17.88
CA LEU A 331 4.81 -3.42 18.62
C LEU A 331 3.81 -2.66 17.73
N ALA A 332 2.52 -2.87 17.96
CA ALA A 332 1.45 -2.01 17.46
C ALA A 332 0.86 -1.20 18.62
N ILE A 333 0.67 0.10 18.42
CA ILE A 333 0.00 0.97 19.39
C ILE A 333 -1.45 1.14 18.95
N ASP A 334 -2.41 0.90 19.84
CA ASP A 334 -3.82 1.24 19.62
C ASP A 334 -3.98 2.77 19.72
N PRO A 335 -4.32 3.45 18.60
CA PRO A 335 -4.42 4.91 18.58
C PRO A 335 -5.57 5.46 19.45
N GLN A 336 -6.51 4.62 19.90
CA GLN A 336 -7.63 5.04 20.73
C GLN A 336 -7.32 4.97 22.24
N THR A 337 -6.46 4.05 22.66
CA THR A 337 -6.23 3.75 24.09
C THR A 337 -4.76 3.84 24.52
N GLY A 338 -3.84 4.03 23.59
CA GLY A 338 -2.40 4.00 23.82
C GLY A 338 -1.82 2.62 24.17
N TRP A 339 -2.66 1.59 24.29
CA TRP A 339 -2.19 0.22 24.60
C TRP A 339 -1.24 -0.27 23.51
N ALA A 340 -0.13 -0.86 23.93
CA ALA A 340 0.85 -1.47 23.05
C ALA A 340 0.62 -2.98 22.98
N TYR A 341 0.79 -3.58 21.79
CA TYR A 341 0.56 -4.99 21.52
C TYR A 341 1.76 -5.56 20.76
N THR A 342 2.22 -6.76 21.14
CA THR A 342 3.37 -7.41 20.50
C THR A 342 3.17 -8.93 20.41
N SER A 343 3.77 -9.53 19.39
CA SER A 343 3.77 -10.98 19.16
C SER A 343 5.04 -11.62 19.71
N TYR A 344 4.93 -12.85 20.22
CA TYR A 344 6.08 -13.65 20.66
C TYR A 344 5.93 -15.14 20.36
N ILE A 345 7.06 -15.78 20.07
CA ILE A 345 7.23 -17.23 20.03
C ILE A 345 7.89 -17.66 21.35
N GLN A 346 7.24 -18.60 22.03
CA GLN A 346 7.81 -19.33 23.15
C GLN A 346 8.25 -20.71 22.66
N THR A 347 9.45 -21.14 23.02
CA THR A 347 9.97 -22.47 22.68
C THR A 347 9.92 -23.46 23.85
N THR A 348 9.87 -22.95 25.09
CA THR A 348 9.82 -23.75 26.32
C THR A 348 9.05 -23.05 27.45
N PRO A 349 8.42 -23.79 28.39
CA PRO A 349 8.45 -25.25 28.54
C PRO A 349 7.65 -26.00 27.46
N GLU A 350 6.54 -25.44 27.02
CA GLU A 350 5.82 -25.89 25.81
C GLU A 350 6.00 -24.85 24.69
N PRO A 351 6.22 -25.28 23.43
CA PRO A 351 6.15 -24.39 22.27
C PRO A 351 4.75 -23.78 22.12
N LEU A 352 4.68 -22.46 22.01
CA LEU A 352 3.46 -21.73 21.68
C LEU A 352 3.79 -20.42 20.99
N VAL A 353 2.78 -19.82 20.36
CA VAL A 353 2.81 -18.44 19.89
C VAL A 353 1.66 -17.64 20.48
N SER A 354 1.90 -16.35 20.71
CA SER A 354 1.00 -15.53 21.49
C SER A 354 1.12 -14.05 21.16
N VAL A 355 0.05 -13.30 21.45
CA VAL A 355 0.05 -11.83 21.40
C VAL A 355 -0.27 -11.31 22.80
N ILE A 356 0.61 -10.47 23.33
CA ILE A 356 0.42 -9.75 24.60
C ILE A 356 0.17 -8.27 24.33
N GLY A 357 -0.84 -7.71 24.99
CA GLY A 357 -1.09 -6.28 25.06
C GLY A 357 -0.82 -5.75 26.48
N PHE A 358 -0.34 -4.51 26.59
CA PHE A 358 -0.11 -3.83 27.87
C PHE A 358 -0.50 -2.34 27.82
N SER A 359 -0.87 -1.77 28.97
CA SER A 359 -1.30 -0.38 29.10
C SER A 359 -0.13 0.62 28.96
N PRO A 360 -0.40 1.89 28.62
CA PRO A 360 0.62 2.95 28.53
C PRO A 360 1.48 3.11 29.79
N ASP A 361 0.93 2.79 30.97
CA ASP A 361 1.60 2.88 32.27
C ASP A 361 2.23 1.55 32.75
N GLY A 362 2.15 0.48 31.94
CA GLY A 362 2.72 -0.83 32.24
C GLY A 362 2.08 -1.58 33.42
N LYS A 363 0.95 -1.10 33.97
CA LYS A 363 0.29 -1.72 35.14
C LYS A 363 -0.73 -2.80 34.78
N GLN A 364 -1.24 -2.80 33.54
CA GLN A 364 -2.20 -3.79 33.05
C GLN A 364 -1.63 -4.52 31.85
N SER A 365 -1.91 -5.82 31.75
CA SER A 365 -1.58 -6.64 30.59
C SER A 365 -2.70 -7.64 30.30
N LYS A 366 -2.77 -8.09 29.04
CA LYS A 366 -3.75 -9.08 28.57
C LYS A 366 -3.18 -9.92 27.43
N THR A 367 -3.59 -11.17 27.33
CA THR A 367 -3.21 -12.08 26.24
C THR A 367 -4.39 -12.21 25.27
N LEU A 368 -4.13 -12.06 23.96
CA LEU A 368 -5.19 -12.08 22.94
C LEU A 368 -5.22 -13.43 22.21
N LEU A 369 -4.07 -13.84 21.68
CA LEU A 369 -3.85 -15.13 21.01
C LEU A 369 -3.03 -16.04 21.92
N VAL A 370 -3.39 -17.32 21.99
CA VAL A 370 -2.51 -18.41 22.44
C VAL A 370 -2.73 -19.61 21.52
N ARG A 371 -1.80 -19.86 20.59
CA ARG A 371 -1.77 -21.09 19.78
C ARG A 371 -0.64 -21.97 20.32
N LYS A 372 -0.97 -23.15 20.83
CA LYS A 372 0.02 -24.18 21.18
C LYS A 372 0.68 -24.77 19.92
N GLY A 373 1.90 -25.26 20.07
CA GLY A 373 2.68 -25.86 18.99
C GLY A 373 3.75 -24.92 18.45
N LYS A 374 4.59 -25.46 17.56
CA LYS A 374 5.60 -24.67 16.85
C LYS A 374 4.94 -23.81 15.76
N ALA A 375 5.55 -22.68 15.47
CA ALA A 375 5.35 -21.90 14.25
C ALA A 375 6.73 -21.62 13.66
N GLU A 376 6.82 -21.53 12.34
CA GLU A 376 8.01 -21.06 11.63
C GLU A 376 8.04 -19.53 11.58
N LYS A 377 6.86 -18.89 11.50
CA LYS A 377 6.75 -17.44 11.35
C LYS A 377 5.55 -16.84 12.07
N MET A 378 5.69 -15.60 12.53
CA MET A 378 4.61 -14.82 13.12
C MET A 378 4.83 -13.35 12.80
N SER A 379 3.79 -12.63 12.36
CA SER A 379 3.93 -11.21 12.05
C SER A 379 3.97 -10.35 13.32
N ALA A 380 4.49 -9.12 13.19
CA ALA A 380 4.06 -8.03 14.06
C ALA A 380 2.52 -7.87 13.97
N PRO A 381 1.83 -7.49 15.07
CA PRO A 381 0.43 -7.11 14.99
C PRO A 381 0.23 -5.85 14.12
N ALA A 382 -0.94 -5.71 13.52
CA ALA A 382 -1.41 -4.46 12.93
C ALA A 382 -2.76 -4.10 13.56
N ILE A 383 -3.01 -2.81 13.80
CA ILE A 383 -4.25 -2.34 14.45
C ILE A 383 -4.91 -1.30 13.54
N SER A 384 -6.21 -1.49 13.29
CA SER A 384 -7.03 -0.50 12.59
C SER A 384 -8.47 -0.58 13.05
N ASN A 385 -9.10 0.57 13.25
CA ASN A 385 -10.53 0.68 13.57
C ASN A 385 -10.99 -0.15 14.81
N GLY A 386 -10.13 -0.37 15.81
CA GLY A 386 -10.45 -1.19 16.99
C GLY A 386 -10.34 -2.71 16.76
N LEU A 387 -9.75 -3.12 15.64
CA LEU A 387 -9.46 -4.50 15.30
C LEU A 387 -7.94 -4.73 15.26
N LEU A 388 -7.48 -5.85 15.80
CA LEU A 388 -6.09 -6.31 15.73
C LEU A 388 -5.97 -7.49 14.76
N TYR A 389 -4.97 -7.42 13.89
CA TYR A 389 -4.65 -8.42 12.89
C TYR A 389 -3.24 -8.96 13.13
N VAL A 390 -3.07 -10.27 13.05
CA VAL A 390 -1.77 -10.94 13.20
C VAL A 390 -1.77 -12.22 12.39
N SER A 391 -0.64 -12.58 11.76
CA SER A 391 -0.50 -13.88 11.11
C SER A 391 0.37 -14.82 11.93
N VAL A 392 0.08 -16.12 11.82
CA VAL A 392 0.98 -17.20 12.23
C VAL A 392 1.10 -18.16 11.06
N ASP A 393 2.33 -18.38 10.61
CA ASP A 393 2.67 -19.12 9.40
C ASP A 393 1.87 -18.60 8.18
N ASN A 394 0.88 -19.36 7.73
CA ASN A 394 0.02 -19.06 6.58
C ASN A 394 -1.42 -18.63 6.98
N THR A 395 -1.75 -18.57 8.27
CA THR A 395 -3.08 -18.15 8.75
C THR A 395 -3.05 -16.69 9.18
N LEU A 396 -3.99 -15.87 8.70
CA LEU A 396 -4.31 -14.54 9.22
C LEU A 396 -5.42 -14.64 10.27
N TYR A 397 -5.25 -13.99 11.42
CA TYR A 397 -6.24 -13.93 12.50
C TYR A 397 -6.70 -12.50 12.74
N ASN A 398 -7.98 -12.33 13.08
CA ASN A 398 -8.55 -11.07 13.53
C ASN A 398 -9.10 -11.15 14.97
N TYR A 399 -8.83 -10.13 15.77
CA TYR A 399 -9.30 -9.99 17.15
C TYR A 399 -9.92 -8.63 17.40
N GLY A 400 -11.03 -8.61 18.12
CA GLY A 400 -11.67 -7.38 18.56
C GLY A 400 -10.94 -6.77 19.75
N LEU A 401 -10.62 -5.48 19.67
CA LEU A 401 -10.18 -4.68 20.80
C LEU A 401 -11.39 -3.96 21.41
N ASN A 402 -11.32 -3.65 22.71
CA ASN A 402 -12.25 -2.74 23.39
C ASN A 402 -13.75 -3.09 23.21
N GLY A 403 -14.07 -4.38 23.11
CA GLY A 403 -15.44 -4.88 22.97
C GLY A 403 -15.97 -4.96 21.53
N GLN A 404 -15.13 -4.69 20.51
CA GLN A 404 -15.54 -4.91 19.13
C GLN A 404 -15.80 -6.40 18.83
N THR A 405 -16.88 -6.66 18.11
CA THR A 405 -17.25 -7.98 17.60
C THR A 405 -16.82 -8.14 16.15
N ALA A 406 -16.95 -9.35 15.61
CA ALA A 406 -16.76 -9.59 14.19
C ALA A 406 -17.65 -8.63 13.38
N VAL A 407 -17.06 -7.98 12.37
CA VAL A 407 -17.85 -7.51 11.24
C VAL A 407 -18.26 -8.77 10.51
N THR A 408 -19.49 -9.24 10.73
CA THR A 408 -20.05 -10.35 9.97
C THR A 408 -19.89 -10.01 8.48
N PRO A 409 -19.43 -10.95 7.62
CA PRO A 409 -19.52 -10.78 6.19
C PRO A 409 -20.93 -10.35 5.84
N VAL A 410 -21.05 -9.17 5.25
CA VAL A 410 -22.34 -8.58 4.99
C VAL A 410 -22.96 -9.38 3.85
N GLU A 411 -23.92 -10.26 4.18
CA GLU A 411 -24.50 -11.16 3.19
C GLU A 411 -25.18 -10.31 2.12
N MET A 412 -24.62 -10.32 0.91
CA MET A 412 -25.18 -9.55 -0.19
C MET A 412 -26.31 -10.34 -0.82
N VAL A 413 -27.53 -9.79 -0.72
CA VAL A 413 -28.78 -10.35 -1.23
C VAL A 413 -29.12 -9.70 -2.56
N ASP A 414 -29.51 -10.51 -3.55
CA ASP A 414 -30.02 -10.03 -4.83
C ASP A 414 -31.33 -9.28 -4.61
N ILE A 415 -31.37 -8.03 -5.05
CA ILE A 415 -32.59 -7.20 -4.97
C ILE A 415 -33.21 -6.95 -6.34
N LYS A 416 -32.44 -7.03 -7.43
CA LYS A 416 -32.94 -6.69 -8.77
C LYS A 416 -31.95 -7.06 -9.88
N GLN A 417 -32.39 -7.88 -10.83
CA GLN A 417 -31.67 -8.09 -12.10
C GLN A 417 -31.60 -6.79 -12.93
N ILE A 418 -30.44 -6.48 -13.49
CA ILE A 418 -30.27 -5.40 -14.49
C ILE A 418 -30.66 -5.97 -15.85
N GLU A 419 -31.95 -5.94 -16.16
CA GLU A 419 -32.48 -6.30 -17.49
C GLU A 419 -32.06 -5.28 -18.54
N ALA A 420 -31.13 -5.67 -19.42
CA ALA A 420 -30.55 -4.76 -20.39
C ALA A 420 -31.16 -4.89 -21.78
N LYS A 421 -31.45 -3.74 -22.37
CA LYS A 421 -31.83 -3.56 -23.78
C LYS A 421 -30.85 -2.59 -24.42
N ASP A 422 -30.72 -2.63 -25.74
CA ASP A 422 -29.89 -1.68 -26.46
C ASP A 422 -30.45 -0.27 -26.26
N LEU A 423 -29.61 0.66 -25.82
CA LEU A 423 -30.00 2.06 -25.66
C LEU A 423 -29.95 2.79 -27.01
N PRO A 424 -30.82 3.79 -27.25
CA PRO A 424 -30.71 4.65 -28.43
C PRO A 424 -29.30 5.22 -28.60
N GLN A 425 -28.81 5.38 -29.84
CA GLN A 425 -27.48 5.91 -30.14
C GLN A 425 -27.41 7.44 -29.88
N LYS A 426 -27.45 7.81 -28.61
CA LYS A 426 -27.45 9.16 -28.05
C LYS A 426 -26.75 9.15 -26.68
N PRO A 427 -26.34 10.29 -26.13
CA PRO A 427 -25.86 10.36 -24.77
C PRO A 427 -26.96 9.95 -23.77
N HIS A 428 -26.59 9.17 -22.77
CA HIS A 428 -27.47 8.69 -21.71
C HIS A 428 -26.86 8.94 -20.34
N ASN A 429 -27.67 9.42 -19.40
CA ASN A 429 -27.38 9.34 -17.98
C ASN A 429 -28.09 8.12 -17.39
N ILE A 430 -27.33 7.22 -16.76
CA ILE A 430 -27.86 6.08 -16.00
C ILE A 430 -27.60 6.37 -14.52
N ALA A 431 -28.65 6.74 -13.80
CA ALA A 431 -28.62 7.03 -12.38
C ALA A 431 -29.06 5.80 -11.56
N TRP A 432 -28.45 5.61 -10.38
CA TRP A 432 -28.95 4.69 -9.36
C TRP A 432 -29.34 5.45 -8.09
N GLU A 433 -30.41 4.99 -7.47
CA GLU A 433 -30.86 5.46 -6.15
C GLU A 433 -31.02 4.27 -5.22
N VAL A 434 -30.65 4.44 -3.95
CA VAL A 434 -31.07 3.57 -2.84
C VAL A 434 -31.96 4.39 -1.92
N ARG A 435 -33.09 3.79 -1.50
CA ARG A 435 -34.07 4.41 -0.61
C ARG A 435 -34.34 3.54 0.60
N ASP A 436 -34.53 4.18 1.76
CA ASP A 436 -34.86 3.51 3.02
C ASP A 436 -36.32 3.02 3.07
N GLU A 437 -36.71 2.39 4.19
CA GLU A 437 -38.05 1.84 4.39
C GLU A 437 -39.17 2.91 4.44
N LYS A 438 -38.79 4.19 4.54
CA LYS A 438 -39.67 5.36 4.53
C LYS A 438 -39.61 6.13 3.20
N ASN A 439 -38.96 5.55 2.17
CA ASN A 439 -38.77 6.12 0.84
C ASN A 439 -37.82 7.35 0.79
N ASN A 440 -37.05 7.61 1.85
CA ASN A 440 -36.03 8.66 1.83
C ASN A 440 -34.83 8.21 1.00
N LEU A 441 -34.24 9.14 0.25
CA LEU A 441 -33.01 8.90 -0.52
C LEU A 441 -31.81 8.78 0.42
N VAL A 442 -31.11 7.63 0.39
CA VAL A 442 -29.92 7.37 1.22
C VAL A 442 -28.63 7.20 0.42
N GLU A 443 -28.73 6.82 -0.85
CA GLU A 443 -27.61 6.80 -1.80
C GLU A 443 -28.09 7.26 -3.17
N LEU A 444 -27.28 8.06 -3.86
CA LEU A 444 -27.49 8.50 -5.23
C LEU A 444 -26.16 8.49 -5.96
N GLY A 445 -26.17 7.99 -7.20
CA GLY A 445 -25.05 8.15 -8.12
C GLY A 445 -25.49 8.02 -9.57
N SER A 446 -24.56 8.26 -10.49
CA SER A 446 -24.85 8.31 -11.92
C SER A 446 -23.63 8.08 -12.79
N VAL A 447 -23.85 7.49 -13.98
CA VAL A 447 -22.84 7.37 -15.04
C VAL A 447 -23.38 7.93 -16.36
N ASN A 448 -22.61 8.80 -17.02
CA ASN A 448 -22.96 9.38 -18.31
C ASN A 448 -22.24 8.63 -19.45
N ILE A 449 -22.98 7.98 -20.34
CA ILE A 449 -22.43 7.35 -21.54
C ILE A 449 -22.66 8.34 -22.68
N ASP A 450 -21.60 8.83 -23.33
CA ASP A 450 -21.71 9.90 -24.35
C ASP A 450 -22.32 9.44 -25.69
N GLY A 451 -22.35 8.12 -25.92
CA GLY A 451 -22.90 7.50 -27.12
C GLY A 451 -22.04 7.62 -28.38
N ILE A 452 -20.80 8.12 -28.27
CA ILE A 452 -19.89 8.29 -29.42
C ILE A 452 -19.34 6.95 -29.94
N ASP A 453 -19.17 5.97 -29.04
CA ASP A 453 -19.04 4.55 -29.42
C ASP A 453 -20.37 3.82 -29.17
N PRO A 454 -21.12 3.46 -30.24
CA PRO A 454 -22.38 2.74 -30.11
C PRO A 454 -22.28 1.42 -29.35
N MET A 455 -21.09 0.79 -29.30
CA MET A 455 -20.91 -0.43 -28.50
C MET A 455 -21.07 -0.17 -27.00
N LEU A 456 -20.82 1.05 -26.50
CA LEU A 456 -21.00 1.38 -25.08
C LEU A 456 -22.47 1.41 -24.65
N LEU A 457 -23.39 1.54 -25.62
CA LEU A 457 -24.84 1.59 -25.44
C LEU A 457 -25.53 0.26 -25.73
N ASP A 458 -24.80 -0.76 -26.20
CA ASP A 458 -25.36 -2.08 -26.43
C ASP A 458 -25.75 -2.77 -25.11
N LYS A 459 -26.73 -3.68 -25.20
CA LYS A 459 -27.29 -4.41 -24.06
C LYS A 459 -26.27 -5.25 -23.28
N TYR A 460 -25.07 -5.51 -23.79
CA TYR A 460 -24.02 -6.22 -23.04
C TYR A 460 -23.08 -5.25 -22.33
N ARG A 461 -22.89 -4.04 -22.87
CA ARG A 461 -21.83 -3.11 -22.47
C ARG A 461 -22.27 -2.09 -21.43
N TRP A 462 -23.40 -1.41 -21.61
CA TRP A 462 -23.87 -0.43 -20.61
C TRP A 462 -24.11 -1.04 -19.21
N PRO A 463 -24.59 -2.30 -19.06
CA PRO A 463 -24.77 -2.92 -17.75
C PRO A 463 -23.45 -3.15 -17.02
N LEU A 464 -22.37 -3.42 -17.76
CA LEU A 464 -21.03 -3.48 -17.18
C LEU A 464 -20.62 -2.10 -16.67
N LEU A 465 -20.75 -1.05 -17.49
CA LEU A 465 -20.29 0.30 -17.14
C LEU A 465 -21.02 0.86 -15.91
N VAL A 466 -22.33 0.67 -15.80
CA VAL A 466 -23.08 1.06 -14.60
C VAL A 466 -22.71 0.21 -13.38
N SER A 467 -22.41 -1.08 -13.57
CA SER A 467 -21.99 -1.96 -12.47
C SER A 467 -20.59 -1.62 -11.96
N GLU A 468 -19.64 -1.31 -12.86
CA GLU A 468 -18.32 -0.75 -12.54
C GLU A 468 -18.48 0.58 -11.78
N ALA A 469 -19.38 1.49 -12.22
CA ALA A 469 -19.63 2.77 -11.57
C ALA A 469 -20.24 2.64 -10.15
N ILE A 470 -21.25 1.77 -9.96
CA ILE A 470 -21.85 1.48 -8.66
C ILE A 470 -20.80 0.96 -7.68
N ASN A 471 -20.00 -0.03 -8.08
CA ASN A 471 -19.00 -0.63 -7.19
C ASN A 471 -17.90 0.38 -6.79
N ASN A 472 -17.53 1.29 -7.69
CA ASN A 472 -16.55 2.35 -7.43
C ASN A 472 -17.07 3.50 -6.55
N SER A 473 -18.38 3.66 -6.40
CA SER A 473 -19.01 4.80 -5.70
C SER A 473 -18.78 4.85 -4.18
N LYS A 474 -18.23 3.77 -3.60
CA LYS A 474 -18.15 3.52 -2.14
C LYS A 474 -19.50 3.45 -1.41
N GLY A 475 -20.61 3.40 -2.14
CA GLY A 475 -21.95 3.17 -1.60
C GLY A 475 -22.17 1.77 -1.01
N MET A 476 -23.34 1.56 -0.41
CA MET A 476 -23.82 0.26 0.06
C MET A 476 -24.28 -0.64 -1.08
N LEU A 477 -24.75 -0.05 -2.19
CA LEU A 477 -25.15 -0.79 -3.37
C LEU A 477 -23.93 -1.46 -4.04
N LYS A 478 -24.11 -2.69 -4.52
CA LYS A 478 -23.15 -3.39 -5.38
C LYS A 478 -23.85 -3.93 -6.61
N ALA A 479 -23.12 -4.12 -7.70
CA ALA A 479 -23.66 -4.52 -8.98
C ALA A 479 -22.74 -5.47 -9.75
N GLY A 480 -23.30 -6.54 -10.32
CA GLY A 480 -22.56 -7.56 -11.06
C GLY A 480 -23.11 -8.98 -10.87
N VAL A 481 -22.31 -9.99 -11.24
CA VAL A 481 -22.53 -11.40 -10.88
C VAL A 481 -21.89 -11.66 -9.52
N LYS A 482 -22.65 -12.19 -8.55
CA LYS A 482 -22.11 -12.80 -7.34
C LYS A 482 -21.55 -14.19 -7.67
N ASN A 483 -20.33 -14.50 -7.21
CA ASN A 483 -19.74 -15.84 -7.36
C ASN A 483 -19.82 -16.66 -6.05
N GLU A 484 -19.28 -17.88 -6.07
CA GLU A 484 -19.29 -18.82 -4.92
C GLU A 484 -18.50 -18.31 -3.70
N ALA A 485 -17.67 -17.28 -3.86
CA ALA A 485 -16.91 -16.63 -2.79
C ALA A 485 -17.57 -15.33 -2.31
N ASP A 486 -18.83 -15.09 -2.69
CA ASP A 486 -19.60 -13.85 -2.47
C ASP A 486 -19.04 -12.58 -3.14
N GLU A 487 -18.03 -12.68 -4.00
CA GLU A 487 -17.52 -11.55 -4.78
C GLU A 487 -18.55 -11.12 -5.86
N ILE A 488 -18.89 -9.84 -5.89
CA ILE A 488 -19.76 -9.26 -6.93
C ILE A 488 -18.90 -8.62 -8.03
N LYS A 489 -18.82 -9.28 -9.19
CA LYS A 489 -17.99 -8.85 -10.32
C LYS A 489 -18.86 -8.37 -11.50
N PRO A 490 -18.72 -7.10 -11.93
CA PRO A 490 -19.32 -6.60 -13.17
C PRO A 490 -18.89 -7.43 -14.38
N ILE A 491 -19.83 -7.81 -15.25
CA ILE A 491 -19.50 -8.49 -16.53
C ILE A 491 -20.27 -7.92 -17.71
N ALA A 492 -19.73 -8.07 -18.93
CA ALA A 492 -20.46 -7.69 -20.14
C ALA A 492 -21.58 -8.72 -20.42
N SER A 493 -22.82 -8.38 -20.05
CA SER A 493 -23.96 -9.30 -20.17
C SER A 493 -25.30 -8.58 -20.10
N GLN A 494 -26.26 -9.03 -20.93
CA GLN A 494 -27.61 -8.48 -21.01
C GLN A 494 -28.53 -8.83 -19.83
N SER A 495 -28.15 -9.81 -19.02
CA SER A 495 -29.02 -10.38 -17.97
C SER A 495 -28.28 -10.90 -16.74
N ARG A 496 -26.95 -10.98 -16.75
CA ARG A 496 -26.21 -11.56 -15.61
C ARG A 496 -25.77 -10.55 -14.55
N ASN A 497 -25.90 -9.24 -14.80
CA ASN A 497 -25.62 -8.26 -13.75
C ASN A 497 -26.87 -8.06 -12.91
N HIS A 498 -26.72 -8.16 -11.59
CA HIS A 498 -27.77 -7.91 -10.61
C HIS A 498 -27.33 -6.79 -9.68
N LEU A 499 -28.29 -6.08 -9.09
CA LEU A 499 -28.10 -5.18 -7.97
C LEU A 499 -28.19 -5.97 -6.67
N TRP A 500 -27.30 -5.64 -5.74
CA TRP A 500 -27.17 -6.33 -4.47
C TRP A 500 -27.14 -5.31 -3.33
N LEU A 501 -27.90 -5.59 -2.27
CA LEU A 501 -27.81 -4.86 -1.00
C LEU A 501 -27.41 -5.82 0.12
N PRO A 502 -26.79 -5.30 1.19
CA PRO A 502 -26.72 -5.96 2.49
C PRO A 502 -28.07 -6.54 2.94
N ASP A 503 -28.06 -7.79 3.39
CA ASP A 503 -29.17 -8.50 4.02
C ASP A 503 -29.92 -7.63 5.03
N PHE A 504 -29.21 -6.93 5.91
CA PHE A 504 -29.82 -6.14 6.98
C PHE A 504 -30.49 -4.84 6.48
N TYR A 505 -30.13 -4.33 5.30
CA TYR A 505 -30.85 -3.23 4.66
C TYR A 505 -32.06 -3.77 3.90
N GLN A 506 -31.88 -4.86 3.16
CA GLN A 506 -32.93 -5.54 2.40
C GLN A 506 -34.07 -6.00 3.34
N ALA A 507 -33.73 -6.63 4.47
CA ALA A 507 -34.66 -7.07 5.52
C ALA A 507 -35.35 -5.90 6.27
N LYS A 508 -34.77 -4.69 6.25
CA LYS A 508 -35.43 -3.47 6.74
C LYS A 508 -36.42 -2.88 5.74
N GLY A 509 -36.39 -3.30 4.48
CA GLY A 509 -37.24 -2.77 3.41
C GLY A 509 -36.56 -1.71 2.54
N TYR A 510 -35.22 -1.63 2.54
CA TYR A 510 -34.49 -0.75 1.63
C TYR A 510 -34.66 -1.25 0.18
N THR A 511 -34.74 -0.31 -0.75
CA THR A 511 -34.90 -0.60 -2.19
C THR A 511 -33.84 0.12 -3.01
N ALA A 512 -33.52 -0.41 -4.19
CA ALA A 512 -32.70 0.30 -5.16
C ALA A 512 -33.32 0.28 -6.55
N SER A 513 -33.08 1.35 -7.31
CA SER A 513 -33.60 1.53 -8.66
C SER A 513 -32.56 2.12 -9.59
N LEU A 514 -32.61 1.71 -10.86
CA LEU A 514 -31.88 2.33 -11.96
C LEU A 514 -32.85 3.15 -12.82
N THR A 515 -32.44 4.36 -13.18
CA THR A 515 -33.16 5.25 -14.09
C THR A 515 -32.25 5.64 -15.24
N THR A 516 -32.66 5.31 -16.47
CA THR A 516 -31.95 5.68 -17.69
C THR A 516 -32.66 6.84 -18.38
N THR A 517 -31.94 7.93 -18.60
CA THR A 517 -32.46 9.18 -19.18
C THR A 517 -31.65 9.55 -20.41
N GLU A 518 -32.31 9.76 -21.56
CA GLU A 518 -31.66 10.42 -22.71
C GLU A 518 -31.24 11.83 -22.30
N THR A 519 -30.00 12.20 -22.59
CA THR A 519 -29.46 13.54 -22.28
C THR A 519 -29.01 14.26 -23.53
N GLU A 520 -29.24 15.57 -23.58
CA GLU A 520 -28.56 16.44 -24.53
C GLU A 520 -27.05 16.43 -24.26
N LEU A 521 -26.24 16.53 -25.32
CA LEU A 521 -24.78 16.57 -25.27
C LEU A 521 -24.28 17.69 -24.35
N ARG A 522 -24.00 17.36 -23.09
CA ARG A 522 -23.26 18.20 -22.15
C ARG A 522 -21.92 17.55 -21.84
N TYR A 523 -20.93 17.79 -22.71
CA TYR A 523 -19.51 18.06 -22.43
C TYR A 523 -18.68 17.96 -23.73
N ASP A 524 -17.69 18.85 -23.88
CA ASP A 524 -16.84 19.06 -25.07
C ASP A 524 -16.18 17.78 -25.62
N PRO A 525 -16.70 17.13 -26.68
CA PRO A 525 -16.09 15.94 -27.23
C PRO A 525 -15.08 16.35 -28.30
N VAL A 526 -13.91 16.79 -27.84
CA VAL A 526 -12.72 17.04 -28.67
C VAL A 526 -12.25 15.76 -29.41
N TRP A 527 -12.78 14.58 -29.05
CA TRP A 527 -12.35 13.27 -29.53
C TRP A 527 -13.53 12.43 -30.04
N VAL A 528 -13.42 11.96 -31.29
CA VAL A 528 -14.41 11.15 -32.00
C VAL A 528 -13.83 9.80 -32.41
N LEU A 529 -14.67 8.80 -32.64
CA LEU A 529 -14.25 7.45 -33.03
C LEU A 529 -13.69 7.44 -34.46
N ASN A 530 -12.52 6.84 -34.67
CA ASN A 530 -11.90 6.75 -35.99
C ASN A 530 -12.76 5.92 -36.95
N THR A 531 -13.00 6.42 -38.16
CA THR A 531 -14.04 5.89 -39.07
C THR A 531 -13.75 4.49 -39.61
N LYS A 532 -12.47 4.13 -39.82
CA LYS A 532 -12.00 2.76 -40.13
C LYS A 532 -10.48 2.66 -39.99
N PRO A 533 -9.94 1.70 -39.21
CA PRO A 533 -10.62 0.85 -38.24
C PRO A 533 -10.95 1.62 -36.96
N SER A 534 -12.13 1.38 -36.38
CA SER A 534 -12.54 1.97 -35.10
C SER A 534 -11.97 1.23 -33.88
N ALA A 535 -11.61 -0.04 -34.03
CA ALA A 535 -11.00 -0.87 -32.99
C ALA A 535 -9.58 -1.30 -33.39
N ILE A 536 -8.70 -1.46 -32.40
CA ILE A 536 -7.42 -2.15 -32.57
C ILE A 536 -7.72 -3.64 -32.67
N ILE A 537 -7.62 -4.16 -33.89
CA ILE A 537 -8.02 -5.51 -34.36
C ILE A 537 -9.50 -5.60 -34.72
N THR A 538 -9.79 -6.13 -35.92
CA THR A 538 -11.15 -6.27 -36.48
C THR A 538 -11.53 -7.72 -36.83
N LYS A 539 -10.67 -8.69 -36.54
CA LYS A 539 -10.94 -10.14 -36.71
C LYS A 539 -10.34 -10.91 -35.54
N GLU A 540 -11.06 -11.92 -35.05
CA GLU A 540 -10.61 -12.77 -33.96
C GLU A 540 -9.47 -13.70 -34.36
N GLY A 541 -8.58 -14.02 -33.43
CA GLY A 541 -7.77 -15.25 -33.45
C GLY A 541 -6.28 -15.07 -33.21
N ASP A 542 -5.69 -14.00 -33.74
CA ASP A 542 -4.23 -13.90 -33.89
C ASP A 542 -3.52 -13.24 -32.69
N ASP A 543 -2.97 -14.08 -31.81
CA ASP A 543 -1.78 -13.71 -31.03
C ASP A 543 -0.63 -13.37 -32.00
N LEU A 544 0.12 -12.29 -31.74
CA LEU A 544 1.19 -11.85 -32.63
C LEU A 544 2.57 -12.36 -32.14
N PRO A 545 3.41 -12.96 -33.02
CA PRO A 545 4.76 -13.34 -32.64
C PRO A 545 5.57 -12.16 -32.12
N VAL A 546 6.33 -12.36 -31.04
CA VAL A 546 7.23 -11.33 -30.48
C VAL A 546 8.25 -10.90 -31.54
N GLY A 547 8.41 -9.59 -31.71
CA GLY A 547 9.20 -8.99 -32.79
C GLY A 547 8.43 -8.75 -34.10
N SER A 548 7.13 -9.08 -34.17
CA SER A 548 6.26 -8.53 -35.23
C SER A 548 6.16 -7.01 -35.10
N THR A 549 5.99 -6.29 -36.21
CA THR A 549 5.83 -4.82 -36.19
C THR A 549 4.43 -4.40 -36.60
N ILE A 550 3.97 -3.29 -36.04
CA ILE A 550 2.72 -2.63 -36.41
C ILE A 550 3.06 -1.21 -36.82
N VAL A 551 2.82 -0.87 -38.09
CA VAL A 551 3.02 0.48 -38.63
C VAL A 551 1.67 1.18 -38.57
N LEU A 552 1.57 2.24 -37.78
CA LEU A 552 0.43 3.14 -37.67
C LEU A 552 0.66 4.34 -38.60
N SER A 553 -0.25 4.58 -39.55
CA SER A 553 -0.20 5.73 -40.44
C SER A 553 -1.29 6.73 -40.04
N VAL A 554 -0.89 7.96 -39.71
CA VAL A 554 -1.77 9.09 -39.41
C VAL A 554 -1.77 10.04 -40.59
N ASN A 555 -2.95 10.37 -41.11
CA ASN A 555 -3.15 11.23 -42.27
C ASN A 555 -4.15 12.33 -41.93
N ASP A 556 -3.70 13.58 -41.90
CA ASP A 556 -4.55 14.76 -41.74
C ASP A 556 -4.93 15.33 -43.11
N SER A 557 -6.21 15.24 -43.47
CA SER A 557 -6.70 15.78 -44.73
C SER A 557 -6.73 17.32 -44.78
N ALA A 558 -6.69 18.01 -43.63
CA ALA A 558 -6.68 19.48 -43.60
C ALA A 558 -5.30 20.05 -43.98
N THR A 559 -4.23 19.52 -43.38
CA THR A 559 -2.85 19.97 -43.65
C THR A 559 -2.14 19.16 -44.75
N GLN A 560 -2.77 18.10 -45.25
CA GLN A 560 -2.17 17.08 -46.13
C GLN A 560 -0.95 16.36 -45.53
N GLN A 561 -0.72 16.48 -44.22
CA GLN A 561 0.40 15.82 -43.54
C GLN A 561 0.13 14.34 -43.32
N LYS A 562 1.18 13.54 -43.51
CA LYS A 562 1.20 12.10 -43.25
C LYS A 562 2.40 11.76 -42.39
N SER A 563 2.18 10.95 -41.36
CA SER A 563 3.24 10.40 -40.52
C SER A 563 3.04 8.90 -40.30
N GLU A 564 4.14 8.17 -40.13
CA GLU A 564 4.12 6.74 -39.84
C GLU A 564 4.92 6.44 -38.57
N HIS A 565 4.31 5.62 -37.69
CA HIS A 565 4.83 5.30 -36.36
C HIS A 565 4.89 3.79 -36.20
N THR A 566 6.07 3.25 -35.90
CA THR A 566 6.26 1.79 -35.83
C THR A 566 6.32 1.31 -34.38
N PHE A 567 5.41 0.42 -34.02
CA PHE A 567 5.41 -0.34 -32.77
C PHE A 567 6.00 -1.75 -33.00
N THR A 568 6.70 -2.30 -32.01
CA THR A 568 7.19 -3.68 -32.02
C THR A 568 6.51 -4.49 -30.91
N VAL A 569 5.92 -5.63 -31.27
CA VAL A 569 5.23 -6.53 -30.35
C VAL A 569 6.22 -7.18 -29.39
N THR A 570 6.07 -6.91 -28.09
CA THR A 570 6.90 -7.46 -27.01
C THR A 570 6.26 -8.64 -26.28
N ARG A 571 4.92 -8.71 -26.27
CA ARG A 571 4.10 -9.75 -25.62
C ARG A 571 3.17 -10.36 -26.67
N SER A 572 3.01 -11.68 -26.75
CA SER A 572 2.30 -12.29 -27.87
C SER A 572 0.76 -12.30 -27.76
N SER A 573 0.22 -12.34 -26.54
CA SER A 573 -1.23 -12.42 -26.31
C SER A 573 -1.99 -11.26 -26.96
N ARG A 574 -3.05 -11.59 -27.72
CA ARG A 574 -3.97 -10.66 -28.37
C ARG A 574 -4.54 -9.56 -27.47
N PHE A 575 -4.62 -9.82 -26.16
CA PHE A 575 -5.12 -8.86 -25.17
C PHE A 575 -4.01 -7.94 -24.66
N LEU A 576 -2.78 -8.45 -24.52
CA LEU A 576 -1.64 -7.72 -23.97
C LEU A 576 -0.96 -6.83 -25.03
N TRP A 577 -0.75 -7.32 -26.25
CA TRP A 577 -0.16 -6.46 -27.29
C TRP A 577 -1.11 -5.34 -27.73
N ALA A 578 -2.43 -5.59 -27.73
CA ALA A 578 -3.41 -4.54 -28.00
C ALA A 578 -3.36 -3.42 -26.95
N GLN A 579 -3.15 -3.78 -25.68
CA GLN A 579 -2.90 -2.82 -24.59
C GLN A 579 -1.60 -2.04 -24.80
N ASP A 580 -0.50 -2.74 -25.13
CA ASP A 580 0.81 -2.12 -25.37
C ASP A 580 0.78 -1.16 -26.57
N PHE A 581 0.08 -1.55 -27.63
CA PHE A 581 -0.07 -0.72 -28.83
C PHE A 581 -0.98 0.50 -28.57
N ALA A 582 -2.05 0.35 -27.79
CA ALA A 582 -2.85 1.50 -27.35
C ALA A 582 -2.05 2.47 -26.46
N ALA A 583 -1.22 1.95 -25.55
CA ALA A 583 -0.31 2.74 -24.74
C ALA A 583 0.77 3.45 -25.57
N PHE A 584 1.32 2.77 -26.59
CA PHE A 584 2.24 3.36 -27.57
C PHE A 584 1.59 4.53 -28.33
N ILE A 585 0.38 4.37 -28.84
CA ILE A 585 -0.35 5.43 -29.55
C ILE A 585 -0.54 6.65 -28.65
N ASN A 586 -1.05 6.46 -27.42
CA ASN A 586 -1.24 7.57 -26.48
C ASN A 586 0.07 8.29 -26.10
N LYS A 587 1.21 7.59 -26.13
CA LYS A 587 2.52 8.14 -25.73
C LYS A 587 3.26 8.84 -26.87
N GLU A 588 3.35 8.19 -28.03
CA GLU A 588 4.19 8.66 -29.16
C GLU A 588 3.38 9.42 -30.23
N VAL A 589 2.06 9.23 -30.28
CA VAL A 589 1.17 9.75 -31.33
C VAL A 589 0.10 10.69 -30.75
N GLY A 590 -0.02 10.76 -29.41
CA GLY A 590 -0.96 11.60 -28.67
C GLY A 590 -0.98 13.08 -29.10
N GLU A 591 0.21 13.63 -29.35
CA GLU A 591 0.38 15.04 -29.75
C GLU A 591 -0.21 15.36 -31.13
N LEU A 592 -0.36 14.35 -32.00
CA LEU A 592 -0.95 14.48 -33.34
C LEU A 592 -2.49 14.45 -33.33
N GLY A 593 -3.12 14.48 -32.14
CA GLY A 593 -4.58 14.37 -32.04
C GLY A 593 -5.10 12.95 -32.29
N VAL A 594 -4.33 11.93 -31.90
CA VAL A 594 -4.73 10.51 -31.94
C VAL A 594 -4.64 9.90 -30.55
N SER A 595 -5.63 9.12 -30.12
CA SER A 595 -5.64 8.40 -28.84
C SER A 595 -6.18 6.98 -29.02
N ALA A 596 -5.82 6.06 -28.13
CA ALA A 596 -6.23 4.66 -28.19
C ALA A 596 -6.57 4.09 -26.82
N GLY A 597 -7.65 3.32 -26.75
CA GLY A 597 -8.15 2.75 -25.49
C GLY A 597 -9.68 2.80 -25.39
N GLU A 598 -10.21 2.63 -24.19
CA GLU A 598 -11.61 2.90 -23.87
C GLU A 598 -11.76 4.29 -23.23
N LYS A 599 -12.78 5.05 -23.64
CA LYS A 599 -13.09 6.37 -23.08
C LYS A 599 -13.99 6.20 -21.85
N PHE A 600 -13.61 6.81 -20.73
CA PHE A 600 -14.43 6.84 -19.53
C PHE A 600 -15.33 8.08 -19.46
N SER A 601 -16.45 7.92 -18.75
CA SER A 601 -17.62 8.80 -18.67
C SER A 601 -17.45 10.15 -17.96
N ASN A 602 -16.24 10.46 -17.46
CA ASN A 602 -15.99 11.64 -16.63
C ASN A 602 -15.58 12.91 -17.41
N GLY A 603 -15.72 12.90 -18.73
CA GLY A 603 -15.70 14.11 -19.57
C GLY A 603 -14.34 14.76 -19.83
N ASN A 604 -13.22 14.23 -19.35
CA ASN A 604 -11.91 14.85 -19.57
C ASN A 604 -10.68 13.90 -19.66
N SER A 605 -10.85 12.59 -19.57
CA SER A 605 -9.73 11.64 -19.69
C SER A 605 -9.55 11.10 -21.12
N LEU A 606 -8.30 11.14 -21.60
CA LEU A 606 -7.82 10.37 -22.77
C LEU A 606 -8.20 8.89 -22.66
N ALA A 607 -8.31 8.21 -23.81
CA ALA A 607 -8.72 6.82 -23.85
C ALA A 607 -7.69 5.92 -23.13
N SER A 608 -8.16 5.07 -22.23
CA SER A 608 -7.31 4.26 -21.36
C SER A 608 -6.97 2.90 -21.98
N PRO A 609 -5.70 2.50 -22.09
CA PRO A 609 -5.31 1.18 -22.60
C PRO A 609 -5.75 0.04 -21.68
N LEU A 610 -6.53 -0.90 -22.22
CA LEU A 610 -7.05 -2.05 -21.47
C LEU A 610 -6.49 -3.38 -22.01
N THR A 611 -6.43 -4.42 -21.19
CA THR A 611 -6.06 -5.78 -21.61
C THR A 611 -7.22 -6.43 -22.38
N SER A 612 -7.50 -5.92 -23.59
CA SER A 612 -8.64 -6.34 -24.42
C SER A 612 -8.42 -5.98 -25.89
N GLN A 613 -8.68 -6.91 -26.81
CA GLN A 613 -8.68 -6.63 -28.24
C GLN A 613 -9.94 -5.85 -28.71
N TYR A 614 -11.01 -5.81 -27.92
CA TYR A 614 -12.28 -5.18 -28.35
C TYR A 614 -12.54 -3.80 -27.74
N ARG A 615 -12.06 -3.56 -26.50
CA ARG A 615 -12.23 -2.28 -25.77
C ARG A 615 -11.25 -1.19 -26.20
N ASN A 616 -10.09 -1.54 -26.75
CA ASN A 616 -9.14 -0.56 -27.27
C ASN A 616 -9.62 -0.02 -28.62
N LYS A 617 -10.34 1.11 -28.59
CA LYS A 617 -10.76 1.86 -29.79
C LYS A 617 -9.70 2.85 -30.23
N LEU A 618 -9.75 3.28 -31.48
CA LEU A 618 -8.96 4.39 -32.02
C LEU A 618 -9.80 5.66 -32.05
N TRP A 619 -9.27 6.73 -31.49
CA TRP A 619 -9.91 8.03 -31.34
C TRP A 619 -9.08 9.10 -32.04
N VAL A 620 -9.76 10.04 -32.67
CA VAL A 620 -9.14 11.15 -33.42
C VAL A 620 -9.77 12.47 -33.01
N LYS A 621 -9.00 13.56 -33.09
CA LYS A 621 -9.45 14.88 -32.68
C LYS A 621 -10.48 15.46 -33.66
N ALA A 622 -11.62 15.90 -33.13
CA ALA A 622 -12.71 16.51 -33.92
C ALA A 622 -12.27 17.80 -34.61
N THR A 623 -12.82 18.07 -35.79
CA THR A 623 -12.41 19.24 -36.61
C THR A 623 -12.91 20.56 -36.04
N THR A 624 -14.14 20.56 -35.49
CA THR A 624 -14.75 21.70 -34.79
C THR A 624 -15.56 21.18 -33.60
N LYS A 625 -15.90 22.08 -32.67
CA LYS A 625 -16.75 21.77 -31.51
C LYS A 625 -18.19 21.43 -31.89
N ASP A 626 -18.66 21.97 -33.01
CA ASP A 626 -20.05 21.88 -33.44
C ASP A 626 -20.31 20.69 -34.39
N ASP A 627 -19.27 20.09 -34.99
CA ASP A 627 -19.37 18.89 -35.83
C ASP A 627 -18.68 17.67 -35.18
N ILE A 628 -19.39 17.11 -34.20
CA ILE A 628 -19.00 15.96 -33.39
C ILE A 628 -18.96 14.65 -34.23
N THR A 629 -19.27 14.72 -35.53
CA THR A 629 -19.27 13.56 -36.43
C THR A 629 -18.07 13.53 -37.39
N THR A 630 -17.30 14.61 -37.49
CA THR A 630 -16.22 14.71 -38.48
C THR A 630 -14.84 15.03 -37.89
N SER A 631 -13.83 14.35 -38.43
CA SER A 631 -12.41 14.53 -38.15
C SER A 631 -11.66 14.57 -39.47
N THR A 632 -10.73 15.51 -39.64
CA THR A 632 -9.79 15.52 -40.77
C THR A 632 -8.65 14.54 -40.58
N LEU A 633 -8.40 14.11 -39.33
CA LEU A 633 -7.48 13.05 -39.00
C LEU A 633 -8.11 11.69 -39.30
N SER A 634 -7.37 10.88 -40.04
CA SER A 634 -7.68 9.48 -40.33
C SER A 634 -6.49 8.61 -39.92
N VAL A 635 -6.77 7.51 -39.21
CA VAL A 635 -5.73 6.62 -38.68
C VAL A 635 -5.94 5.23 -39.21
N THR A 636 -4.88 4.64 -39.76
CA THR A 636 -4.86 3.24 -40.18
C THR A 636 -3.63 2.56 -39.61
N TYR A 637 -3.59 1.23 -39.60
CA TYR A 637 -2.38 0.50 -39.27
C TYR A 637 -2.25 -0.78 -40.09
N LYS A 638 -1.00 -1.23 -40.26
CA LYS A 638 -0.65 -2.48 -40.94
C LYS A 638 0.22 -3.34 -40.01
N ILE A 639 -0.14 -4.61 -39.86
CA ILE A 639 0.63 -5.59 -39.10
C ILE A 639 1.57 -6.32 -40.06
N ASN A 640 2.86 -6.30 -39.76
CA ASN A 640 3.88 -7.13 -40.40
C ASN A 640 4.25 -8.24 -39.41
N LYS A 641 3.65 -9.42 -39.58
CA LYS A 641 3.95 -10.59 -38.74
C LYS A 641 5.40 -11.02 -38.97
N ARG A 642 6.17 -11.18 -37.88
CA ARG A 642 7.43 -11.92 -37.94
C ARG A 642 7.08 -13.39 -38.23
N LEU A 643 7.62 -13.94 -39.31
CA LEU A 643 7.57 -15.39 -39.53
C LEU A 643 8.33 -16.06 -38.38
N ALA A 644 7.72 -17.09 -37.77
CA ALA A 644 8.44 -17.88 -36.78
C ALA A 644 9.67 -18.50 -37.43
N ASP A 645 10.81 -18.45 -36.75
CA ASP A 645 12.02 -19.10 -37.23
C ASP A 645 11.75 -20.61 -37.30
N ASN A 646 11.70 -21.18 -38.51
CA ASN A 646 11.46 -22.60 -38.72
C ASN A 646 12.46 -23.43 -37.90
N LYS A 647 11.94 -24.24 -36.98
CA LYS A 647 12.65 -25.28 -36.22
C LYS A 647 11.88 -26.58 -36.32
#